data_AF-A0AAE1TPL1-F1
#
_entry.id   AF-A0AAE1TPL1-F1
#
_cell.length_a   1.000
_cell.length_b   1.000
_cell.length_c   1.000
_cell.angle_alpha   90.00
_cell.angle_beta   90.00
_cell.angle_gamma   90.00
#
_symmetry.space_group_name_H-M   'P 1'
#
loop_
_entity.id
_entity.type
_entity.pdbx_description
1 polymer ?
#
loop_
_entity_poly.entity_id
_entity_poly.type
_entity_poly.pdbx_seq_one_letter_code
_entity_poly.pdbx_strand_id
1 'polypeptide(L)'
;MKSYGCCGVDMSMVMMKGVDMSGVVLVLKGVCGEDEGVGVDMSVVLVLSGVCDGVVMSIVLVLTGVKMKVLVLTTLAVTVAATQNFYRLPTPYSYNCRESRCIKTDRTQVREYRSLETCQLTCGEYGSLWPQPTGNVQMASETVRFVPRNLRVTKKATSSAKVQEMLEEAERMFHRNLHYVHPEYPQEYKKPLASGKPVRISESEHRFRKQQQREQVQQVGQQEQHLNQQQQLNHQQQNHQQVHIDNESYRNYDMSEEFVRVSPFLRQSSRSSQVENQKVDVEVTVTSPDDKLHLDTDESYNMVVQTVDDTTTVTILATTYYGARHAFESLGQLIAYDEDHTSLQIVRDVKINDAPKFRFRGLMLDTGRNFYPKEDLMRMLDAMSQNKMKNFHWHISDSASFPMYSNRRPEMAYYGAYSPRKIYYPEDITEIVRYAKLRGIQVIPELDAPAHAAAGWGWGEKEGKGKLVLCTEKGQPWFEVGKEPPSGQLNPVNPELYPILGELYQDMIEFFDPDMFHMGGDDVSFRCWQNANEIKEYLAANNREANSREYFELWNTFQSNAYAKLNEAAGQGRKITPIIHSSSFAVNYLDKDAYVIQLNEFANETSIADYVNKGFKIIFSNQDQWRLDCSANSWLGDKAESCARELPTWEHFYKNSPMDMLFNMGISNTRSGQSQTGVDLNTLVLGGEATLWSSDTDNNGFQQKAMPRVSALAERLWTDPILPVQGIDTAQKRINIQRQRMVQYGVRADPIQPEFCLQDESACYNREYFHAKSATHQQQAAPAQ
;
A
#
# COMPACT_ATOMS: atom_id res chain seq x y z
N MET A 1 -73.03 22.32 -16.47
CA MET A 1 -73.81 22.00 -15.25
C MET A 1 -74.23 20.54 -15.38
N LYS A 2 -74.00 19.59 -14.49
CA LYS A 2 -73.53 19.53 -13.09
C LYS A 2 -73.05 18.09 -12.81
N SER A 3 -72.04 17.95 -11.94
CA SER A 3 -71.64 16.83 -11.06
C SER A 3 -72.03 15.37 -11.40
N TYR A 4 -71.02 14.50 -11.54
CA TYR A 4 -71.11 13.08 -11.19
C TYR A 4 -70.30 12.82 -9.91
N GLY A 5 -70.93 12.13 -8.95
CA GLY A 5 -70.36 11.72 -7.67
C GLY A 5 -69.61 10.40 -7.73
N CYS A 6 -68.58 10.32 -6.89
CA CYS A 6 -67.94 9.17 -6.22
C CYS A 6 -67.89 7.78 -6.91
N CYS A 7 -66.71 7.39 -7.43
CA CYS A 7 -66.22 6.00 -7.38
C CYS A 7 -65.22 5.90 -6.20
N GLY A 8 -65.44 4.95 -5.28
CA GLY A 8 -64.54 4.67 -4.14
C GLY A 8 -63.31 3.90 -4.60
N VAL A 9 -62.14 4.23 -4.04
CA VAL A 9 -60.86 3.60 -4.36
C VAL A 9 -60.46 2.70 -3.20
N ASP A 10 -60.25 1.41 -3.46
CA ASP A 10 -59.67 0.48 -2.48
C ASP A 10 -58.15 0.37 -2.74
N MET A 11 -57.36 0.55 -1.68
CA MET A 11 -55.92 0.78 -1.79
C MET A 11 -55.17 -0.39 -1.13
N SER A 12 -54.58 -1.28 -1.94
CA SER A 12 -53.79 -2.41 -1.45
C SER A 12 -52.31 -2.25 -1.81
N MET A 13 -51.45 -2.22 -0.79
CA MET A 13 -49.99 -2.09 -0.91
C MET A 13 -49.34 -3.48 -0.98
N VAL A 14 -48.56 -3.77 -2.02
CA VAL A 14 -47.82 -5.04 -2.15
C VAL A 14 -46.33 -4.75 -2.06
N MET A 15 -45.66 -5.25 -1.01
CA MET A 15 -44.19 -5.24 -0.92
C MET A 15 -43.61 -6.51 -1.53
N MET A 16 -42.81 -6.39 -2.59
CA MET A 16 -42.00 -7.48 -3.11
C MET A 16 -40.67 -7.56 -2.34
N LYS A 17 -40.38 -8.70 -1.72
CA LYS A 17 -39.06 -8.99 -1.13
C LYS A 17 -38.17 -9.64 -2.16
N GLY A 18 -37.06 -8.98 -2.48
CA GLY A 18 -35.93 -9.56 -3.20
C GLY A 18 -35.50 -8.73 -4.41
N VAL A 19 -34.71 -7.69 -4.15
CA VAL A 19 -33.62 -7.06 -4.93
C VAL A 19 -33.48 -5.63 -4.40
N ASP A 20 -32.27 -5.25 -4.05
CA ASP A 20 -31.90 -4.01 -3.37
C ASP A 20 -32.07 -2.78 -4.28
N MET A 21 -33.31 -2.30 -4.41
CA MET A 21 -33.67 -0.94 -4.85
C MET A 21 -35.03 -0.58 -4.23
N SER A 22 -35.09 0.46 -3.42
CA SER A 22 -36.32 0.98 -2.80
C SER A 22 -37.20 1.68 -3.84
N GLY A 23 -38.14 0.95 -4.45
CA GLY A 23 -39.22 1.50 -5.27
C GLY A 23 -40.59 1.04 -4.76
N VAL A 24 -41.52 1.97 -4.59
CA VAL A 24 -42.92 1.69 -4.23
C VAL A 24 -43.75 1.63 -5.51
N VAL A 25 -44.48 0.53 -5.73
CA VAL A 25 -45.45 0.40 -6.83
C VAL A 25 -46.86 0.57 -6.26
N LEU A 26 -47.58 1.60 -6.71
CA LEU A 26 -48.99 1.83 -6.40
C LEU A 26 -49.86 1.35 -7.56
N VAL A 27 -50.74 0.38 -7.29
CA VAL A 27 -51.73 -0.11 -8.26
C VAL A 27 -53.11 0.38 -7.81
N LEU A 28 -53.75 1.23 -8.61
CA LEU A 28 -55.12 1.67 -8.38
C LEU A 28 -56.04 0.89 -9.33
N LYS A 29 -57.00 0.15 -8.77
CA LYS A 29 -58.09 -0.49 -9.53
C LYS A 29 -59.40 0.21 -9.18
N GLY A 30 -60.06 0.76 -10.19
CA GLY A 30 -61.44 1.26 -10.10
C GLY A 30 -62.31 0.56 -11.14
N VAL A 31 -63.46 0.05 -10.73
CA VAL A 31 -64.51 -0.46 -11.62
C VAL A 31 -65.68 0.50 -11.53
N CYS A 32 -66.12 1.06 -12.66
CA CYS A 32 -67.37 1.80 -12.74
C CYS A 32 -68.22 1.16 -13.87
N GLY A 33 -69.47 0.78 -13.58
CA GLY A 33 -70.53 0.35 -14.52
C GLY A 33 -71.82 1.11 -14.17
N GLU A 34 -72.86 1.26 -15.00
CA GLU A 34 -73.40 0.59 -16.19
C GLU A 34 -73.86 1.70 -17.20
N ASP A 35 -73.90 1.57 -18.53
CA ASP A 35 -74.64 0.64 -19.37
C ASP A 35 -74.04 0.55 -20.79
N GLU A 36 -74.17 -0.65 -21.37
CA GLU A 36 -74.01 -1.06 -22.78
C GLU A 36 -72.71 -0.74 -23.55
N GLY A 37 -71.81 -1.74 -23.57
CA GLY A 37 -71.04 -2.10 -24.76
C GLY A 37 -69.54 -1.79 -24.71
N VAL A 38 -68.74 -2.85 -24.48
CA VAL A 38 -67.26 -2.90 -24.47
C VAL A 38 -66.62 -2.41 -23.17
N GLY A 39 -66.45 -3.33 -22.21
CA GLY A 39 -65.57 -3.10 -21.05
C GLY A 39 -64.11 -3.02 -21.51
N VAL A 40 -63.50 -1.84 -21.34
CA VAL A 40 -62.06 -1.64 -21.49
C VAL A 40 -61.44 -1.68 -20.10
N ASP A 41 -60.62 -2.70 -19.85
CA ASP A 41 -59.87 -2.84 -18.60
C ASP A 41 -58.75 -1.79 -18.57
N MET A 42 -58.91 -0.72 -17.78
CA MET A 42 -57.97 0.40 -17.74
C MET A 42 -57.05 0.27 -16.53
N SER A 43 -55.85 -0.26 -16.74
CA SER A 43 -54.81 -0.32 -15.71
C SER A 43 -53.86 0.87 -15.86
N VAL A 44 -53.82 1.76 -14.86
CA VAL A 44 -52.82 2.84 -14.78
C VAL A 44 -51.65 2.34 -13.95
N VAL A 45 -50.46 2.28 -14.55
CA VAL A 45 -49.21 1.94 -13.85
C VAL A 45 -48.40 3.22 -13.65
N LEU A 46 -48.29 3.67 -12.40
CA LEU A 46 -47.40 4.76 -11.99
C LEU A 46 -46.07 4.15 -11.56
N VAL A 47 -45.00 4.41 -12.31
CA VAL A 47 -43.64 4.03 -11.95
C VAL A 47 -42.93 5.28 -11.41
N LEU A 48 -42.68 5.31 -10.10
CA LEU A 48 -41.83 6.30 -9.46
C LEU A 48 -40.47 5.67 -9.20
N SER A 49 -39.49 5.98 -10.06
CA SER A 49 -38.08 5.62 -9.83
C SER A 49 -37.36 6.79 -9.17
N GLY A 50 -36.99 6.65 -7.90
CA GLY A 50 -36.16 7.62 -7.20
C GLY A 50 -34.68 7.24 -7.26
N VAL A 51 -33.88 8.10 -7.87
CA VAL A 51 -32.44 8.24 -7.59
C VAL A 51 -32.19 9.73 -7.38
N CYS A 52 -31.50 10.09 -6.30
CA CYS A 52 -31.06 11.45 -6.03
C CYS A 52 -30.16 11.93 -7.16
N ASP A 53 -30.71 12.76 -8.04
CA ASP A 53 -30.14 13.96 -8.65
C ASP A 53 -30.98 14.31 -9.90
N GLY A 54 -31.89 15.27 -9.71
CA GLY A 54 -32.62 16.03 -10.73
C GLY A 54 -33.12 15.30 -11.98
N VAL A 55 -34.41 14.90 -12.00
CA VAL A 55 -35.13 14.60 -13.26
C VAL A 55 -36.55 15.18 -13.23
N VAL A 56 -36.93 15.81 -14.35
CA VAL A 56 -38.27 16.33 -14.67
C VAL A 56 -39.30 15.19 -14.75
N MET A 57 -40.42 15.35 -14.03
CA MET A 57 -41.59 14.47 -14.12
C MET A 57 -42.11 14.37 -15.55
N SER A 58 -42.06 13.18 -16.15
CA SER A 58 -42.73 12.90 -17.43
C SER A 58 -43.86 11.90 -17.20
N ILE A 59 -45.10 12.30 -17.49
CA ILE A 59 -46.29 11.45 -17.43
C ILE A 59 -46.32 10.61 -18.71
N VAL A 60 -46.15 9.30 -18.61
CA VAL A 60 -46.35 8.37 -19.73
C VAL A 60 -47.76 7.77 -19.64
N LEU A 61 -48.66 8.24 -20.51
CA LEU A 61 -49.98 7.65 -20.72
C LEU A 61 -49.86 6.53 -21.77
N VAL A 62 -49.93 5.27 -21.34
CA VAL A 62 -50.03 4.13 -22.26
C VAL A 62 -51.49 3.76 -22.44
N LEU A 63 -52.06 4.07 -23.61
CA LEU A 63 -53.37 3.58 -24.03
C LEU A 63 -53.16 2.34 -24.91
N THR A 64 -53.48 1.16 -24.38
CA THR A 64 -53.41 -0.10 -25.14
C THR A 64 -54.70 -0.32 -25.94
N GLY A 65 -54.75 0.26 -27.15
CA GLY A 65 -55.76 -0.01 -28.17
C GLY A 65 -55.18 -0.72 -29.38
N VAL A 66 -55.82 -1.80 -29.79
CA VAL A 66 -55.40 -2.78 -30.81
C VAL A 66 -55.08 -2.17 -32.20
N LYS A 67 -54.00 -2.69 -32.81
CA LYS A 67 -53.58 -2.60 -34.24
C LYS A 67 -53.09 -1.22 -34.75
N MET A 68 -51.78 -1.00 -34.66
CA MET A 68 -51.03 -0.39 -35.76
C MET A 68 -49.55 -0.79 -35.73
N LYS A 69 -49.05 -1.16 -36.91
CA LYS A 69 -47.69 -1.61 -37.18
C LYS A 69 -46.67 -0.48 -36.95
N VAL A 70 -45.58 -0.82 -36.26
CA VAL A 70 -44.18 -0.43 -36.56
C VAL A 70 -44.03 0.87 -37.37
N LEU A 71 -44.01 2.04 -36.71
CA LEU A 71 -43.36 3.25 -37.24
C LEU A 71 -43.22 4.40 -36.21
N VAL A 72 -42.67 4.18 -35.01
CA VAL A 72 -42.19 5.30 -34.15
C VAL A 72 -41.00 4.82 -33.30
N LEU A 73 -39.83 4.62 -33.92
CA LEU A 73 -38.61 4.26 -33.18
C LEU A 73 -37.34 4.99 -33.67
N THR A 74 -37.48 6.10 -34.41
CA THR A 74 -36.32 6.81 -34.98
C THR A 74 -36.22 8.31 -34.65
N THR A 75 -37.02 8.85 -33.73
CA THR A 75 -36.96 10.30 -33.41
C THR A 75 -36.87 10.65 -31.92
N LEU A 76 -36.66 9.69 -31.02
CA LEU A 76 -36.44 9.96 -29.58
C LEU A 76 -35.12 9.38 -29.01
N ALA A 77 -34.15 9.07 -29.87
CA ALA A 77 -32.79 8.69 -29.44
C ALA A 77 -31.76 9.83 -29.60
N VAL A 78 -32.20 11.05 -29.96
CA VAL A 78 -31.30 12.17 -30.30
C VAL A 78 -31.25 13.28 -29.23
N THR A 79 -32.03 13.22 -28.15
CA THR A 79 -32.12 14.39 -27.22
C THR A 79 -31.98 14.09 -25.72
N VAL A 80 -31.46 12.93 -25.31
CA VAL A 80 -31.13 12.69 -23.87
C VAL A 80 -29.70 12.18 -23.65
N ALA A 81 -28.87 12.11 -24.70
CA ALA A 81 -27.42 11.87 -24.57
C ALA A 81 -26.58 13.15 -24.52
N ALA A 82 -27.22 14.32 -24.49
CA ALA A 82 -26.55 15.60 -24.39
C ALA A 82 -26.88 16.25 -23.03
N THR A 83 -25.82 16.73 -22.37
CA THR A 83 -25.82 17.67 -21.25
C THR A 83 -26.03 17.11 -19.83
N GLN A 84 -25.14 16.23 -19.38
CA GLN A 84 -24.46 16.53 -18.11
C GLN A 84 -23.30 17.49 -18.43
N ASN A 85 -23.64 18.74 -18.81
CA ASN A 85 -22.65 19.78 -18.94
C ASN A 85 -22.26 20.20 -17.52
N PHE A 86 -21.26 19.55 -16.94
CA PHE A 86 -20.65 20.06 -15.72
C PHE A 86 -19.99 21.40 -16.05
N TYR A 87 -20.66 22.49 -15.70
CA TYR A 87 -20.08 23.83 -15.79
C TYR A 87 -18.91 23.91 -14.79
N ARG A 88 -17.68 23.67 -15.25
CA ARG A 88 -16.48 23.88 -14.45
C ARG A 88 -16.08 25.35 -14.49
N LEU A 89 -15.74 25.90 -13.32
CA LEU A 89 -15.10 27.21 -13.24
C LEU A 89 -13.69 27.07 -13.85
N PRO A 90 -13.39 27.76 -14.96
CA PRO A 90 -12.08 27.70 -15.59
C PRO A 90 -11.05 28.34 -14.66
N THR A 91 -9.88 27.74 -14.58
CA THR A 91 -8.77 28.36 -13.85
C THR A 91 -8.39 29.71 -14.51
N PRO A 92 -8.23 30.77 -13.71
CA PRO A 92 -7.71 32.05 -14.20
C PRO A 92 -6.19 32.03 -14.35
N TYR A 93 -5.54 30.89 -14.08
CA TYR A 93 -4.09 30.78 -14.04
C TYR A 93 -3.56 29.89 -15.16
N SER A 94 -2.41 30.25 -15.71
CA SER A 94 -1.60 29.44 -16.61
C SER A 94 -0.22 29.22 -15.99
N TYR A 95 0.48 28.20 -16.47
CA TYR A 95 1.76 27.78 -15.91
C TYR A 95 2.91 27.91 -16.89
N ASN A 96 4.04 28.44 -16.42
CA ASN A 96 5.27 28.54 -17.20
C ASN A 96 6.40 27.81 -16.49
N CYS A 97 7.16 27.01 -17.23
CA CYS A 97 8.35 26.37 -16.69
C CYS A 97 9.51 27.38 -16.62
N ARG A 98 10.06 27.61 -15.43
CA ARG A 98 11.29 28.37 -15.22
C ARG A 98 12.15 27.67 -14.17
N GLU A 99 13.44 27.48 -14.45
CA GLU A 99 14.37 26.82 -13.51
C GLU A 99 13.82 25.49 -12.97
N SER A 100 13.27 24.65 -13.86
CA SER A 100 12.64 23.35 -13.55
C SER A 100 11.40 23.42 -12.64
N ARG A 101 10.80 24.60 -12.48
CA ARG A 101 9.60 24.83 -11.67
C ARG A 101 8.44 25.41 -12.48
N CYS A 102 7.23 24.99 -12.15
CA CYS A 102 5.98 25.49 -12.69
C CYS A 102 5.53 26.74 -11.92
N ILE A 103 5.67 27.90 -12.57
CA ILE A 103 5.31 29.19 -11.98
C ILE A 103 3.91 29.58 -12.42
N LYS A 104 3.06 29.85 -11.42
CA LYS A 104 1.69 30.31 -11.60
C LYS A 104 1.69 31.73 -12.17
N THR A 105 1.00 31.92 -13.29
CA THR A 105 0.88 33.21 -13.99
C THR A 105 -0.60 33.48 -14.28
N ASP A 106 -1.02 34.75 -14.28
CA ASP A 106 -2.38 35.10 -14.73
C ASP A 106 -2.57 34.73 -16.20
N ARG A 107 -3.67 34.04 -16.52
CA ARG A 107 -4.00 33.59 -17.88
C ARG A 107 -4.14 34.75 -18.88
N THR A 108 -4.50 35.95 -18.42
CA THR A 108 -4.59 37.15 -19.27
C THR A 108 -3.22 37.65 -19.74
N GLN A 109 -2.14 37.23 -19.09
CA GLN A 109 -0.76 37.68 -19.39
C GLN A 109 0.01 36.74 -20.31
N VAL A 110 -0.57 35.60 -20.69
CA VAL A 110 0.10 34.60 -21.55
C VAL A 110 -0.59 34.50 -22.91
N ARG A 111 0.22 34.26 -23.96
CA ARG A 111 -0.30 34.03 -25.31
C ARG A 111 -0.83 32.62 -25.51
N GLU A 112 -0.19 31.65 -24.87
CA GLU A 112 -0.53 30.24 -24.95
C GLU A 112 -0.84 29.72 -23.56
N TYR A 113 -1.95 29.01 -23.44
CA TYR A 113 -2.41 28.44 -22.19
C TYR A 113 -1.73 27.11 -21.89
N ARG A 114 -1.29 26.92 -20.64
CA ARG A 114 -0.71 25.68 -20.14
C ARG A 114 -1.24 25.39 -18.74
N SER A 115 -1.84 24.21 -18.56
CA SER A 115 -2.32 23.73 -17.25
C SER A 115 -1.16 23.34 -16.33
N LEU A 116 -1.46 23.15 -15.04
CA LEU A 116 -0.48 22.75 -14.05
C LEU A 116 0.11 21.37 -14.40
N GLU A 117 -0.76 20.43 -14.78
CA GLU A 117 -0.42 19.05 -15.10
C GLU A 117 0.47 18.97 -16.35
N THR A 118 0.15 19.72 -17.41
CA THR A 118 1.02 19.83 -18.59
C THR A 118 2.40 20.37 -18.20
N CYS A 119 2.44 21.39 -17.35
CA CYS A 119 3.72 21.94 -16.90
C CYS A 119 4.50 20.92 -16.05
N GLN A 120 3.86 20.23 -15.12
CA GLN A 120 4.50 19.26 -14.23
C GLN A 120 5.06 18.04 -14.98
N LEU A 121 4.38 17.59 -16.03
CA LEU A 121 4.85 16.49 -16.87
C LEU A 121 6.19 16.78 -17.55
N THR A 122 6.42 18.01 -18.01
CA THR A 122 7.58 18.33 -18.87
C THR A 122 8.58 19.32 -18.27
N CYS A 123 8.28 19.94 -17.13
CA CYS A 123 9.15 20.94 -16.54
C CYS A 123 10.25 20.31 -15.66
N GLY A 124 11.50 20.47 -16.08
CA GLY A 124 12.68 19.90 -15.42
C GLY A 124 13.14 18.59 -16.08
N GLU A 125 14.33 18.12 -15.70
CA GLU A 125 15.00 16.97 -16.34
C GLU A 125 14.14 15.70 -16.33
N TYR A 126 13.46 15.42 -15.21
CA TYR A 126 12.64 14.22 -15.02
C TYR A 126 11.14 14.51 -14.96
N GLY A 127 10.71 15.75 -15.20
CA GLY A 127 9.31 16.16 -15.08
C GLY A 127 8.71 15.77 -13.72
N SER A 128 7.73 14.85 -13.75
CA SER A 128 7.02 14.33 -12.58
C SER A 128 7.37 12.89 -12.18
N LEU A 129 8.42 12.30 -12.80
CA LEU A 129 8.83 10.92 -12.54
C LEU A 129 9.30 10.74 -11.09
N TRP A 130 8.84 9.69 -10.42
CA TRP A 130 9.24 9.26 -9.09
C TRP A 130 9.19 7.72 -8.98
N PRO A 131 10.28 7.04 -8.59
CA PRO A 131 11.65 7.56 -8.54
C PRO A 131 12.13 8.14 -9.88
N GLN A 132 13.12 9.02 -9.84
CA GLN A 132 13.88 9.41 -11.03
C GLN A 132 14.55 8.15 -11.65
N PRO A 133 14.72 8.06 -12.97
CA PRO A 133 15.44 6.93 -13.57
C PRO A 133 16.95 6.95 -13.28
N THR A 134 17.61 5.80 -13.30
CA THR A 134 19.08 5.70 -13.11
C THR A 134 19.90 5.91 -14.37
N GLY A 135 19.35 5.58 -15.54
CA GLY A 135 20.06 5.67 -16.81
C GLY A 135 19.81 6.97 -17.56
N ASN A 136 20.09 6.96 -18.86
CA ASN A 136 19.88 8.12 -19.72
C ASN A 136 18.38 8.41 -19.89
N VAL A 137 17.98 9.65 -19.61
CA VAL A 137 16.62 10.16 -19.82
C VAL A 137 16.67 11.28 -20.85
N GLN A 138 15.86 11.16 -21.89
CA GLN A 138 15.60 12.22 -22.85
C GLN A 138 14.11 12.44 -22.91
N MET A 139 13.67 13.68 -22.71
CA MET A 139 12.25 13.99 -22.60
C MET A 139 11.93 15.30 -23.33
N ALA A 140 10.91 15.29 -24.18
CA ALA A 140 10.43 16.47 -24.86
C ALA A 140 9.73 17.43 -23.88
N SER A 141 9.71 18.72 -24.24
CA SER A 141 8.99 19.76 -23.49
C SER A 141 7.50 19.86 -23.84
N GLU A 142 7.04 19.05 -24.81
CA GLU A 142 5.71 19.04 -25.39
C GLU A 142 4.90 17.83 -24.90
N THR A 143 3.58 18.00 -24.86
CA THR A 143 2.63 16.92 -24.58
C THR A 143 1.67 16.74 -25.74
N VAL A 144 1.08 15.55 -25.81
CA VAL A 144 0.10 15.15 -26.81
C VAL A 144 -1.18 14.78 -26.07
N ARG A 145 -2.31 15.33 -26.52
CA ARG A 145 -3.61 15.10 -25.91
C ARG A 145 -4.32 13.93 -26.57
N PHE A 146 -4.95 13.08 -25.77
CA PHE A 146 -5.71 11.95 -26.26
C PHE A 146 -6.92 11.66 -25.36
N VAL A 147 -7.92 10.96 -25.91
CA VAL A 147 -9.04 10.44 -25.13
C VAL A 147 -8.70 9.03 -24.63
N PRO A 148 -9.14 8.63 -23.42
CA PRO A 148 -8.69 7.36 -22.85
C PRO A 148 -9.02 6.10 -23.66
N ARG A 149 -10.10 6.12 -24.45
CA ARG A 149 -10.50 5.03 -25.36
C ARG A 149 -9.53 4.79 -26.53
N ASN A 150 -8.65 5.75 -26.80
CA ASN A 150 -7.65 5.67 -27.85
C ASN A 150 -6.31 5.12 -27.35
N LEU A 151 -6.19 4.83 -26.04
CA LEU A 151 -5.05 4.13 -25.48
C LEU A 151 -5.28 2.62 -25.55
N ARG A 152 -4.35 1.88 -26.15
CA ARG A 152 -4.41 0.42 -26.27
C ARG A 152 -3.05 -0.19 -26.04
N VAL A 153 -3.01 -1.31 -25.30
CA VAL A 153 -1.84 -2.21 -25.32
C VAL A 153 -2.00 -3.13 -26.52
N THR A 154 -1.33 -2.82 -27.62
CA THR A 154 -1.54 -3.47 -28.92
C THR A 154 -0.75 -4.76 -29.09
N LYS A 155 0.36 -4.91 -28.35
CA LYS A 155 1.24 -6.08 -28.44
C LYS A 155 1.85 -6.41 -27.08
N LYS A 156 1.72 -7.68 -26.68
CA LYS A 156 2.42 -8.30 -25.55
C LYS A 156 3.17 -9.50 -26.09
N ALA A 157 4.49 -9.38 -26.20
CA ALA A 157 5.35 -10.44 -26.72
C ALA A 157 6.13 -11.09 -25.57
N THR A 158 5.88 -12.38 -25.36
CA THR A 158 6.62 -13.21 -24.39
C THR A 158 6.59 -14.67 -24.85
N SER A 159 7.55 -15.46 -24.37
CA SER A 159 7.63 -16.90 -24.60
C SER A 159 6.83 -17.73 -23.58
N SER A 160 6.28 -17.11 -22.52
CA SER A 160 5.62 -17.80 -21.40
C SER A 160 4.16 -17.38 -21.23
N ALA A 161 3.25 -18.36 -21.21
CA ALA A 161 1.82 -18.12 -20.95
C ALA A 161 1.58 -17.52 -19.55
N LYS A 162 2.38 -17.89 -18.55
CA LYS A 162 2.26 -17.36 -17.19
C LYS A 162 2.69 -15.90 -17.12
N VAL A 163 3.79 -15.54 -17.79
CA VAL A 163 4.21 -14.14 -17.91
C VAL A 163 3.18 -13.32 -18.69
N GLN A 164 2.54 -13.91 -19.71
CA GLN A 164 1.45 -13.27 -20.43
C GLN A 164 0.26 -12.93 -19.51
N GLU A 165 -0.17 -13.86 -18.66
CA GLU A 165 -1.23 -13.60 -17.66
C GLU A 165 -0.84 -12.49 -16.67
N MET A 166 0.43 -12.46 -16.25
CA MET A 166 0.93 -11.40 -15.37
C MET A 166 0.93 -10.05 -16.09
N LEU A 167 1.33 -9.99 -17.37
CA LEU A 167 1.28 -8.78 -18.19
C LEU A 167 -0.15 -8.28 -18.40
N GLU A 168 -1.13 -9.17 -18.54
CA GLU A 168 -2.55 -8.81 -18.58
C GLU A 168 -3.01 -8.16 -17.27
N GLU A 169 -2.52 -8.66 -16.12
CA GLU A 169 -2.80 -8.03 -14.84
C GLU A 169 -2.11 -6.66 -14.71
N ALA A 170 -0.85 -6.53 -15.14
CA ALA A 170 -0.15 -5.24 -15.16
C ALA A 170 -0.88 -4.21 -16.04
N GLU A 171 -1.34 -4.62 -17.22
CA GLU A 171 -2.18 -3.80 -18.10
C GLU A 171 -3.47 -3.37 -17.39
N ARG A 172 -4.18 -4.30 -16.74
CA ARG A 172 -5.39 -3.98 -15.96
C ARG A 172 -5.09 -2.95 -14.87
N MET A 173 -4.01 -3.12 -14.12
CA MET A 173 -3.57 -2.18 -13.09
C MET A 173 -3.22 -0.81 -13.67
N PHE A 174 -2.52 -0.76 -14.80
CA PHE A 174 -2.19 0.46 -15.50
C PHE A 174 -3.44 1.23 -15.94
N HIS A 175 -4.39 0.56 -16.60
CA HIS A 175 -5.68 1.17 -16.97
C HIS A 175 -6.47 1.64 -15.76
N ARG A 176 -6.51 0.85 -14.68
CA ARG A 176 -7.13 1.22 -13.40
C ARG A 176 -6.47 2.48 -12.81
N ASN A 177 -5.15 2.60 -12.85
CA ASN A 177 -4.47 3.78 -12.31
C ASN A 177 -4.81 5.03 -13.15
N LEU A 178 -4.82 4.93 -14.48
CA LEU A 178 -5.27 6.02 -15.36
C LEU A 178 -6.73 6.42 -15.11
N HIS A 179 -7.56 5.45 -14.73
CA HIS A 179 -8.94 5.68 -14.35
C HIS A 179 -9.07 6.60 -13.14
N TYR A 180 -8.30 6.36 -12.07
CA TYR A 180 -8.36 7.19 -10.87
C TYR A 180 -8.00 8.66 -11.16
N VAL A 181 -7.16 8.90 -12.18
CA VAL A 181 -6.83 10.26 -12.64
C VAL A 181 -7.95 10.87 -13.50
N HIS A 182 -8.81 10.06 -14.14
CA HIS A 182 -9.85 10.52 -15.07
C HIS A 182 -11.27 10.47 -14.46
N PRO A 183 -11.95 11.61 -14.24
CA PRO A 183 -13.23 11.65 -13.53
C PRO A 183 -14.38 10.85 -14.19
N GLU A 184 -14.45 10.82 -15.54
CA GLU A 184 -15.58 10.24 -16.30
C GLU A 184 -15.40 8.77 -16.73
N TYR A 185 -14.36 8.08 -16.28
CA TYR A 185 -14.06 6.73 -16.79
C TYR A 185 -15.08 5.71 -16.22
N PRO A 186 -15.50 4.65 -16.96
CA PRO A 186 -16.59 3.76 -16.52
C PRO A 186 -16.40 3.06 -15.16
N GLN A 187 -17.38 3.19 -14.26
CA GLN A 187 -17.34 2.70 -12.86
C GLN A 187 -16.95 1.23 -12.69
N GLU A 188 -17.15 0.39 -13.72
CA GLU A 188 -16.72 -1.01 -13.73
C GLU A 188 -15.20 -1.19 -13.53
N TYR A 189 -14.40 -0.18 -13.90
CA TYR A 189 -12.94 -0.13 -13.71
C TYR A 189 -12.51 0.58 -12.41
N LYS A 190 -13.43 1.18 -11.62
CA LYS A 190 -13.14 1.77 -10.28
C LYS A 190 -13.16 0.75 -9.14
N LYS A 191 -13.53 -0.51 -9.40
CA LYS A 191 -13.57 -1.54 -8.35
C LYS A 191 -12.13 -1.92 -7.95
N PRO A 192 -11.85 -2.14 -6.65
CA PRO A 192 -10.64 -2.84 -6.23
C PRO A 192 -10.54 -4.12 -7.06
N LEU A 193 -9.35 -4.43 -7.57
CA LEU A 193 -9.11 -5.70 -8.25
C LEU A 193 -9.39 -6.79 -7.20
N ALA A 194 -10.58 -7.39 -7.28
CA ALA A 194 -10.82 -8.67 -6.65
C ALA A 194 -9.78 -9.60 -7.27
N SER A 195 -8.94 -10.17 -6.42
CA SER A 195 -7.95 -11.18 -6.80
C SER A 195 -8.62 -12.17 -7.76
N GLY A 196 -7.98 -12.39 -8.92
CA GLY A 196 -8.58 -13.12 -10.04
C GLY A 196 -9.27 -14.41 -9.60
N LYS A 197 -10.37 -14.78 -10.28
CA LYS A 197 -11.28 -15.92 -10.00
C LYS A 197 -10.79 -16.82 -8.85
N PRO A 198 -11.49 -16.84 -7.69
CA PRO A 198 -11.08 -17.69 -6.58
C PRO A 198 -10.83 -19.10 -7.09
N VAL A 199 -9.70 -19.69 -6.69
CA VAL A 199 -9.47 -21.12 -6.83
C VAL A 199 -10.72 -21.79 -6.27
N ARG A 200 -11.42 -22.59 -7.09
CA ARG A 200 -12.62 -23.30 -6.66
C ARG A 200 -12.23 -24.27 -5.56
N ILE A 201 -12.27 -23.80 -4.32
CA ILE A 201 -12.33 -24.63 -3.13
C ILE A 201 -13.60 -25.45 -3.27
N SER A 202 -13.47 -26.77 -3.12
CA SER A 202 -14.58 -27.69 -3.27
C SER A 202 -15.72 -27.31 -2.31
N GLU A 203 -17.00 -27.44 -2.70
CA GLU A 203 -18.14 -27.21 -1.80
C GLU A 203 -18.09 -28.09 -0.53
N SER A 204 -17.27 -29.15 -0.56
CA SER A 204 -16.93 -30.00 0.60
C SER A 204 -16.05 -29.27 1.62
N GLU A 205 -15.03 -28.53 1.20
CA GLU A 205 -14.15 -27.77 2.11
C GLU A 205 -14.84 -26.54 2.68
N HIS A 206 -15.71 -25.87 1.93
CA HIS A 206 -16.50 -24.76 2.48
C HIS A 206 -17.50 -25.24 3.56
N ARG A 207 -18.06 -26.45 3.39
CA ARG A 207 -18.88 -27.10 4.41
C ARG A 207 -18.08 -27.51 5.64
N PHE A 208 -16.87 -28.03 5.46
CA PHE A 208 -15.94 -28.37 6.55
C PHE A 208 -15.56 -27.12 7.38
N ARG A 209 -15.27 -25.99 6.72
CA ARG A 209 -14.98 -24.70 7.38
C ARG A 209 -16.14 -24.19 8.23
N LYS A 210 -17.38 -24.26 7.71
CA LYS A 210 -18.58 -23.89 8.48
C LYS A 210 -18.83 -24.83 9.66
N GLN A 211 -18.40 -26.09 9.57
CA GLN A 211 -18.54 -27.06 10.63
C GLN A 211 -17.51 -26.84 11.76
N GLN A 212 -16.23 -26.65 11.43
CA GLN A 212 -15.20 -26.33 12.44
C GLN A 212 -15.46 -24.99 13.14
N GLN A 213 -15.93 -23.98 12.42
CA GLN A 213 -16.29 -22.68 12.99
C GLN A 213 -17.51 -22.78 13.93
N ARG A 214 -18.45 -23.70 13.67
CA ARG A 214 -19.57 -24.00 14.56
C ARG A 214 -19.15 -24.79 15.81
N GLU A 215 -18.19 -25.70 15.67
CA GLU A 215 -17.65 -26.50 16.76
C GLU A 215 -16.78 -25.63 17.71
N GLN A 216 -16.00 -24.67 17.20
CA GLN A 216 -15.28 -23.68 18.01
C GLN A 216 -16.21 -22.68 18.72
N VAL A 217 -17.26 -22.19 18.05
CA VAL A 217 -18.25 -21.30 18.67
C VAL A 217 -19.08 -22.04 19.74
N GLN A 218 -19.30 -23.35 19.58
CA GLN A 218 -19.95 -24.17 20.62
C GLN A 218 -19.07 -24.39 21.86
N GLN A 219 -17.73 -24.38 21.72
CA GLN A 219 -16.82 -24.48 22.87
C GLN A 219 -16.70 -23.15 23.64
N VAL A 220 -16.76 -22.00 22.95
CA VAL A 220 -16.73 -20.67 23.60
C VAL A 220 -18.09 -20.29 24.19
N GLY A 221 -19.19 -20.73 23.58
CA GLY A 221 -20.55 -20.45 24.04
C GLY A 221 -20.94 -21.06 25.41
N GLN A 222 -20.13 -21.97 25.96
CA GLN A 222 -20.36 -22.56 27.28
C GLN A 222 -19.75 -21.75 28.45
N GLN A 223 -18.98 -20.70 28.18
CA GLN A 223 -18.47 -19.77 29.20
C GLN A 223 -19.15 -18.38 29.22
N GLU A 224 -19.89 -18.01 28.18
CA GLU A 224 -20.64 -16.73 28.12
C GLU A 224 -22.06 -16.79 28.72
N GLN A 225 -22.52 -17.97 29.17
CA GLN A 225 -23.88 -18.13 29.72
C GLN A 225 -24.06 -17.68 31.18
N HIS A 226 -23.06 -17.02 31.79
CA HIS A 226 -23.21 -16.45 33.14
C HIS A 226 -22.93 -14.94 33.27
N LEU A 227 -22.62 -14.22 32.16
CA LEU A 227 -22.26 -12.80 32.23
C LEU A 227 -23.19 -11.83 31.48
N ASN A 228 -24.37 -12.26 31.03
CA ASN A 228 -25.29 -11.39 30.27
C ASN A 228 -26.74 -11.41 30.78
N GLN A 229 -26.90 -11.35 32.10
CA GLN A 229 -28.19 -11.09 32.75
C GLN A 229 -28.28 -9.71 33.42
N GLN A 230 -27.40 -8.76 33.06
CA GLN A 230 -27.38 -7.42 33.67
C GLN A 230 -27.17 -6.25 32.69
N GLN A 231 -27.46 -6.41 31.40
CA GLN A 231 -27.43 -5.30 30.42
C GLN A 231 -28.63 -5.24 29.47
N GLN A 232 -29.83 -5.66 29.92
CA GLN A 232 -31.07 -5.52 29.14
C GLN A 232 -32.19 -4.74 29.85
N LEU A 233 -31.86 -3.80 30.74
CA LEU A 233 -32.88 -2.98 31.42
C LEU A 233 -32.68 -1.46 31.38
N ASN A 234 -31.78 -0.92 30.55
CA ASN A 234 -31.60 0.54 30.43
C ASN A 234 -31.42 1.04 28.97
N HIS A 235 -32.24 0.58 28.03
CA HIS A 235 -32.31 1.19 26.68
C HIS A 235 -33.73 1.29 26.10
N GLN A 236 -34.73 1.57 26.95
CA GLN A 236 -36.09 1.90 26.52
C GLN A 236 -36.57 3.30 26.95
N GLN A 237 -35.65 4.24 27.20
CA GLN A 237 -36.02 5.61 27.60
C GLN A 237 -35.19 6.76 27.01
N GLN A 238 -34.65 6.62 25.79
CA GLN A 238 -34.10 7.78 25.05
C GLN A 238 -34.37 7.70 23.54
N ASN A 239 -35.65 7.70 23.16
CA ASN A 239 -36.06 8.04 21.79
C ASN A 239 -37.37 8.84 21.83
N HIS A 240 -37.31 10.04 22.41
CA HIS A 240 -38.29 11.11 22.18
C HIS A 240 -37.69 12.46 22.58
N GLN A 241 -36.74 12.96 21.80
CA GLN A 241 -36.50 14.40 21.61
C GLN A 241 -35.49 14.62 20.48
N GLN A 242 -35.95 14.49 19.23
CA GLN A 242 -35.30 15.14 18.09
C GLN A 242 -36.37 15.50 17.07
N VAL A 243 -37.23 16.44 17.47
CA VAL A 243 -38.07 17.24 16.57
C VAL A 243 -37.68 18.67 16.89
N HIS A 244 -37.35 19.44 15.85
CA HIS A 244 -36.74 20.77 15.85
C HIS A 244 -35.20 20.80 15.89
N ILE A 245 -34.59 20.57 14.73
CA ILE A 245 -33.77 21.52 13.95
C ILE A 245 -33.59 20.83 12.60
N ASP A 246 -34.50 21.07 11.65
CA ASP A 246 -34.35 20.66 10.24
C ASP A 246 -35.40 21.38 9.39
N ASN A 247 -35.32 22.71 9.34
CA ASN A 247 -36.14 23.49 8.40
C ASN A 247 -35.47 24.78 7.89
N GLU A 248 -34.13 24.87 7.97
CA GLU A 248 -33.37 25.98 7.36
C GLU A 248 -32.41 25.54 6.23
N SER A 249 -32.18 24.24 6.00
CA SER A 249 -31.26 23.80 4.93
C SER A 249 -31.91 23.67 3.54
N TYR A 250 -33.25 23.68 3.44
CA TYR A 250 -33.97 23.50 2.16
C TYR A 250 -34.24 24.80 1.38
N ARG A 251 -33.73 25.96 1.85
CA ARG A 251 -33.84 27.25 1.14
C ARG A 251 -32.60 27.65 0.32
N ASN A 252 -31.51 26.89 0.38
CA ASN A 252 -30.27 27.21 -0.35
C ASN A 252 -30.13 26.51 -1.72
N TYR A 253 -31.10 25.68 -2.12
CA TYR A 253 -31.01 24.93 -3.38
C TYR A 253 -31.54 25.69 -4.62
N ASP A 254 -32.31 26.76 -4.41
CA ASP A 254 -32.90 27.54 -5.52
C ASP A 254 -31.99 28.68 -5.99
N MET A 255 -31.03 29.12 -5.16
CA MET A 255 -30.03 30.13 -5.58
C MET A 255 -28.93 29.57 -6.48
N SER A 256 -28.66 28.26 -6.47
CA SER A 256 -27.60 27.66 -7.30
C SER A 256 -27.97 27.59 -8.78
N GLU A 257 -29.24 27.35 -9.12
CA GLU A 257 -29.66 27.33 -10.53
C GLU A 257 -29.64 28.73 -11.16
N GLU A 258 -29.98 29.77 -10.39
CA GLU A 258 -29.93 31.14 -10.87
C GLU A 258 -28.47 31.65 -10.97
N PHE A 259 -27.60 31.37 -9.98
CA PHE A 259 -26.16 31.68 -10.06
C PHE A 259 -25.45 31.01 -11.25
N VAL A 260 -25.82 29.76 -11.58
CA VAL A 260 -25.27 29.01 -12.71
C VAL A 260 -25.72 29.59 -14.06
N ARG A 261 -26.85 30.31 -14.14
CA ARG A 261 -27.29 30.98 -15.36
C ARG A 261 -26.66 32.34 -15.61
N VAL A 262 -26.10 33.00 -14.58
CA VAL A 262 -25.54 34.37 -14.70
C VAL A 262 -24.02 34.45 -14.48
N SER A 263 -23.34 33.36 -14.12
CA SER A 263 -21.90 33.39 -13.89
C SER A 263 -21.14 33.58 -15.22
N PRO A 264 -20.41 34.70 -15.41
CA PRO A 264 -19.60 34.95 -16.61
C PRO A 264 -18.40 33.99 -16.72
N PHE A 265 -18.19 33.16 -15.71
CA PHE A 265 -17.07 32.23 -15.61
C PHE A 265 -17.40 30.85 -16.19
N LEU A 266 -18.66 30.51 -16.44
CA LEU A 266 -18.98 29.16 -16.91
C LEU A 266 -18.74 29.03 -18.42
N ARG A 267 -17.78 28.19 -18.81
CA ARG A 267 -17.50 27.86 -20.22
C ARG A 267 -17.93 26.44 -20.57
N GLN A 268 -18.49 26.30 -21.76
CA GLN A 268 -18.71 25.01 -22.40
C GLN A 268 -17.39 24.57 -23.06
N SER A 269 -16.81 23.45 -22.61
CA SER A 269 -15.63 22.86 -23.25
C SER A 269 -16.08 22.07 -24.48
N SER A 270 -15.63 22.49 -25.67
CA SER A 270 -15.75 21.69 -26.89
C SER A 270 -14.42 20.98 -27.15
N ARG A 271 -14.42 19.64 -27.14
CA ARG A 271 -13.23 18.84 -27.49
C ARG A 271 -12.85 19.07 -28.96
N SER A 272 -11.57 19.29 -29.24
CA SER A 272 -11.06 19.43 -30.61
C SER A 272 -11.08 18.06 -31.33
N SER A 273 -11.40 18.05 -32.63
CA SER A 273 -11.36 16.85 -33.47
C SER A 273 -9.98 16.20 -33.57
N GLN A 274 -8.89 16.95 -33.30
CA GLN A 274 -7.54 16.38 -33.24
C GLN A 274 -7.34 15.48 -32.02
N VAL A 275 -7.89 15.84 -30.85
CA VAL A 275 -7.79 15.03 -29.61
C VAL A 275 -8.56 13.71 -29.77
N GLU A 276 -9.64 13.73 -30.55
CA GLU A 276 -10.47 12.58 -30.87
C GLU A 276 -9.76 11.55 -31.76
N ASN A 277 -8.82 11.99 -32.61
CA ASN A 277 -8.12 11.13 -33.56
C ASN A 277 -6.76 10.62 -33.06
N GLN A 278 -6.17 11.25 -32.05
CA GLN A 278 -4.87 10.86 -31.51
C GLN A 278 -4.92 9.45 -30.90
N LYS A 279 -4.04 8.56 -31.36
CA LYS A 279 -3.90 7.19 -30.85
C LYS A 279 -2.69 7.05 -29.95
N VAL A 280 -2.80 6.21 -28.92
CA VAL A 280 -1.68 5.82 -28.05
C VAL A 280 -1.57 4.31 -28.04
N ASP A 281 -0.58 3.78 -28.75
CA ASP A 281 -0.35 2.33 -28.88
C ASP A 281 0.85 1.92 -28.02
N VAL A 282 0.63 1.00 -27.08
CA VAL A 282 1.65 0.48 -26.17
C VAL A 282 2.05 -0.93 -26.58
N GLU A 283 3.34 -1.12 -26.86
CA GLU A 283 3.95 -2.41 -27.18
C GLU A 283 4.91 -2.84 -26.08
N VAL A 284 4.70 -4.04 -25.52
CA VAL A 284 5.52 -4.58 -24.44
C VAL A 284 6.15 -5.89 -24.86
N THR A 285 7.47 -5.99 -24.70
CA THR A 285 8.23 -7.22 -24.94
C THR A 285 8.98 -7.64 -23.67
N VAL A 286 8.73 -8.88 -23.24
CA VAL A 286 9.43 -9.53 -22.13
C VAL A 286 10.15 -10.76 -22.66
N THR A 287 11.47 -10.83 -22.50
CA THR A 287 12.30 -11.86 -23.13
C THR A 287 12.45 -13.13 -22.29
N SER A 288 12.46 -13.02 -20.97
CA SER A 288 12.56 -14.15 -20.05
C SER A 288 11.18 -14.79 -19.78
N PRO A 289 11.09 -16.13 -19.78
CA PRO A 289 9.89 -16.83 -19.34
C PRO A 289 9.75 -16.91 -17.81
N ASP A 290 10.77 -16.47 -17.07
CA ASP A 290 10.83 -16.57 -15.60
C ASP A 290 9.80 -15.66 -14.93
N ASP A 291 8.93 -16.28 -14.14
CA ASP A 291 7.87 -15.62 -13.40
C ASP A 291 8.19 -15.48 -11.91
N LYS A 292 9.37 -15.89 -11.45
CA LYS A 292 9.73 -15.85 -10.03
C LYS A 292 10.39 -14.52 -9.65
N LEU A 293 10.10 -14.08 -8.42
CA LEU A 293 10.69 -12.88 -7.84
C LEU A 293 11.67 -13.28 -6.75
N HIS A 294 12.94 -12.99 -7.00
CA HIS A 294 14.07 -13.32 -6.13
C HIS A 294 14.92 -12.07 -5.91
N LEU A 295 15.90 -12.14 -5.01
CA LEU A 295 16.79 -11.01 -4.72
C LEU A 295 17.53 -10.50 -5.97
N ASP A 296 17.93 -11.39 -6.87
CA ASP A 296 18.72 -11.09 -8.08
C ASP A 296 17.89 -10.98 -9.37
N THR A 297 16.55 -10.95 -9.28
CA THR A 297 15.67 -10.75 -10.44
C THR A 297 16.03 -9.44 -11.15
N ASP A 298 16.19 -9.50 -12.48
CA ASP A 298 16.45 -8.32 -13.32
C ASP A 298 15.19 -7.44 -13.40
N GLU A 299 15.28 -6.24 -12.81
CA GLU A 299 14.21 -5.24 -12.75
C GLU A 299 14.39 -4.11 -13.78
N SER A 300 15.34 -4.26 -14.71
CA SER A 300 15.64 -3.23 -15.71
C SER A 300 14.61 -3.16 -16.84
N TYR A 301 14.44 -1.97 -17.39
CA TYR A 301 13.62 -1.75 -18.58
C TYR A 301 14.15 -0.60 -19.43
N ASN A 302 13.75 -0.63 -20.70
CA ASN A 302 13.92 0.47 -21.64
C ASN A 302 12.53 0.87 -22.15
N MET A 303 12.25 2.16 -22.16
CA MET A 303 10.99 2.71 -22.66
C MET A 303 11.26 3.83 -23.65
N VAL A 304 10.58 3.79 -24.79
CA VAL A 304 10.61 4.84 -25.81
C VAL A 304 9.18 5.26 -26.12
N VAL A 305 8.88 6.53 -25.95
CA VAL A 305 7.64 7.18 -26.41
C VAL A 305 8.00 8.02 -27.62
N GLN A 306 7.28 7.85 -28.72
CA GLN A 306 7.48 8.62 -29.94
C GLN A 306 6.15 8.99 -30.56
N THR A 307 5.99 10.25 -30.95
CA THR A 307 4.79 10.71 -31.66
C THR A 307 5.12 11.06 -33.10
N VAL A 308 4.49 10.34 -34.03
CA VAL A 308 4.54 10.57 -35.47
C VAL A 308 3.12 10.79 -35.95
N ASP A 309 2.86 11.95 -36.55
CA ASP A 309 1.52 12.40 -36.95
C ASP A 309 0.51 12.27 -35.79
N ASP A 310 -0.62 11.61 -36.03
CA ASP A 310 -1.70 11.42 -35.04
C ASP A 310 -1.52 10.13 -34.19
N THR A 311 -0.32 9.53 -34.17
CA THR A 311 -0.06 8.29 -33.42
C THR A 311 1.16 8.41 -32.50
N THR A 312 0.93 8.15 -31.21
CA THR A 312 1.97 8.01 -30.20
C THR A 312 2.21 6.54 -29.95
N THR A 313 3.43 6.05 -30.21
CA THR A 313 3.83 4.66 -29.93
C THR A 313 4.70 4.63 -28.67
N VAL A 314 4.38 3.74 -27.74
CA VAL A 314 5.15 3.47 -26.53
C VAL A 314 5.74 2.06 -26.62
N THR A 315 7.05 1.96 -26.75
CA THR A 315 7.76 0.67 -26.81
C THR A 315 8.46 0.40 -25.49
N ILE A 316 8.08 -0.70 -24.82
CA ILE A 316 8.67 -1.18 -23.58
C ILE A 316 9.42 -2.49 -23.85
N LEU A 317 10.70 -2.52 -23.49
CA LEU A 317 11.54 -3.73 -23.51
C LEU A 317 12.09 -4.00 -22.13
N ALA A 318 11.85 -5.20 -21.60
CA ALA A 318 12.40 -5.65 -20.32
C ALA A 318 12.84 -7.11 -20.39
N THR A 319 13.82 -7.48 -19.55
CA THR A 319 14.26 -8.88 -19.43
C THR A 319 13.17 -9.73 -18.80
N THR A 320 12.57 -9.26 -17.69
CA THR A 320 11.56 -10.01 -16.92
C THR A 320 10.27 -9.19 -16.75
N TYR A 321 9.20 -9.85 -16.28
CA TYR A 321 7.91 -9.21 -15.98
C TYR A 321 8.05 -7.97 -15.07
N TYR A 322 8.60 -8.16 -13.86
CA TYR A 322 9.84 -7.52 -13.48
C TYR A 322 10.01 -6.03 -13.79
N GLY A 323 10.80 -5.78 -14.83
CA GLY A 323 11.05 -4.46 -15.39
C GLY A 323 9.90 -3.93 -16.23
N ALA A 324 9.13 -4.77 -16.92
CA ALA A 324 8.01 -4.32 -17.75
C ALA A 324 6.90 -3.66 -16.90
N ARG A 325 6.60 -4.20 -15.72
CA ARG A 325 5.66 -3.55 -14.78
C ARG A 325 6.22 -2.28 -14.15
N HIS A 326 7.53 -2.19 -13.88
CA HIS A 326 8.16 -0.92 -13.50
C HIS A 326 8.06 0.12 -14.61
N ALA A 327 8.14 -0.31 -15.88
CA ALA A 327 7.91 0.55 -17.04
C ALA A 327 6.46 1.03 -17.13
N PHE A 328 5.47 0.17 -16.84
CA PHE A 328 4.06 0.58 -16.74
C PHE A 328 3.84 1.64 -15.63
N GLU A 329 4.48 1.46 -14.47
CA GLU A 329 4.43 2.48 -13.40
C GLU A 329 5.03 3.80 -13.89
N SER A 330 6.21 3.78 -14.52
CA SER A 330 6.82 5.00 -15.09
C SER A 330 5.98 5.63 -16.21
N LEU A 331 5.37 4.82 -17.09
CA LEU A 331 4.47 5.29 -18.15
C LEU A 331 3.25 6.01 -17.57
N GLY A 332 2.66 5.48 -16.49
CA GLY A 332 1.54 6.12 -15.81
C GLY A 332 1.88 7.52 -15.27
N GLN A 333 3.16 7.77 -14.98
CA GLN A 333 3.63 9.07 -14.50
C GLN A 333 3.99 10.05 -15.64
N LEU A 334 4.07 9.56 -16.88
CA LEU A 334 4.18 10.38 -18.09
C LEU A 334 2.81 10.78 -18.64
N ILE A 335 1.73 10.35 -17.98
CA ILE A 335 0.35 10.65 -18.35
C ILE A 335 -0.32 11.43 -17.21
N ALA A 336 -1.03 12.50 -17.55
CA ALA A 336 -1.84 13.25 -16.61
C ALA A 336 -3.17 13.66 -17.23
N TYR A 337 -4.18 13.90 -16.39
CA TYR A 337 -5.46 14.45 -16.82
C TYR A 337 -5.40 15.98 -16.78
N ASP A 338 -5.64 16.61 -17.93
CA ASP A 338 -5.79 18.06 -18.01
C ASP A 338 -7.26 18.40 -17.82
N GLU A 339 -7.58 18.96 -16.65
CA GLU A 339 -8.93 19.31 -16.26
C GLU A 339 -9.57 20.37 -17.15
N ASP A 340 -8.78 21.30 -17.67
CA ASP A 340 -9.27 22.43 -18.48
C ASP A 340 -9.64 22.01 -19.90
N HIS A 341 -8.88 21.06 -20.45
CA HIS A 341 -9.14 20.49 -21.78
C HIS A 341 -9.95 19.20 -21.71
N THR A 342 -10.27 18.70 -20.52
CA THR A 342 -11.04 17.47 -20.29
C THR A 342 -10.50 16.26 -21.06
N SER A 343 -9.16 16.12 -21.08
CA SER A 343 -8.47 15.07 -21.82
C SER A 343 -7.23 14.57 -21.10
N LEU A 344 -6.79 13.34 -21.40
CA LEU A 344 -5.49 12.86 -20.96
C LEU A 344 -4.41 13.48 -21.83
N GLN A 345 -3.22 13.64 -21.26
CA GLN A 345 -2.03 14.06 -21.97
C GLN A 345 -0.88 13.14 -21.66
N ILE A 346 -0.06 12.87 -22.67
CA ILE A 346 1.20 12.11 -22.56
C ILE A 346 2.36 12.98 -23.03
N VAL A 347 3.54 12.83 -22.44
CA VAL A 347 4.75 13.48 -22.96
C VAL A 347 5.04 12.99 -24.39
N ARG A 348 5.31 13.92 -25.31
CA ARG A 348 5.36 13.65 -26.77
C ARG A 348 6.41 12.62 -27.16
N ASP A 349 7.65 12.86 -26.74
CA ASP A 349 8.81 12.02 -27.06
C ASP A 349 9.64 11.79 -25.79
N VAL A 350 9.91 10.53 -25.48
CA VAL A 350 10.64 10.11 -24.27
C VAL A 350 11.56 8.94 -24.59
N LYS A 351 12.75 8.92 -24.00
CA LYS A 351 13.63 7.75 -23.95
C LYS A 351 14.12 7.58 -22.52
N ILE A 352 13.85 6.42 -21.93
CA ILE A 352 14.25 6.06 -20.56
C ILE A 352 14.95 4.71 -20.60
N ASN A 353 16.14 4.65 -20.02
CA ASN A 353 16.80 3.41 -19.63
C ASN A 353 16.88 3.41 -18.10
N ASP A 354 16.40 2.36 -17.44
CA ASP A 354 16.25 2.41 -15.99
C ASP A 354 16.40 1.03 -15.34
N ALA A 355 16.98 1.02 -14.14
CA ALA A 355 17.20 -0.15 -13.30
C ALA A 355 17.49 0.30 -11.85
N PRO A 356 17.11 -0.46 -10.82
CA PRO A 356 17.39 -0.08 -9.44
C PRO A 356 18.87 -0.16 -9.10
N LYS A 357 19.36 0.78 -8.29
CA LYS A 357 20.72 0.77 -7.71
C LYS A 357 20.90 -0.34 -6.68
N PHE A 358 19.90 -0.57 -5.83
CA PHE A 358 19.94 -1.59 -4.78
C PHE A 358 18.90 -2.70 -5.02
N ARG A 359 19.30 -3.94 -4.71
CA ARG A 359 18.50 -5.16 -4.89
C ARG A 359 17.42 -5.33 -3.81
N PHE A 360 17.62 -4.72 -2.64
CA PHE A 360 16.73 -4.78 -1.48
C PHE A 360 16.14 -3.41 -1.20
N ARG A 361 14.82 -3.27 -1.37
CA ARG A 361 14.07 -2.02 -1.18
C ARG A 361 12.84 -2.30 -0.34
N GLY A 362 13.01 -2.20 0.98
CA GLY A 362 12.12 -2.77 1.97
C GLY A 362 11.19 -1.80 2.67
N LEU A 363 10.02 -2.31 3.06
CA LEU A 363 9.19 -1.77 4.13
C LEU A 363 8.86 -2.92 5.07
N MET A 364 9.27 -2.78 6.33
CA MET A 364 8.88 -3.67 7.41
C MET A 364 7.63 -3.14 8.11
N LEU A 365 6.64 -4.03 8.32
CA LEU A 365 5.43 -3.75 9.07
C LEU A 365 5.24 -4.77 10.18
N ASP A 366 5.15 -4.26 11.40
CA ASP A 366 4.81 -5.01 12.60
C ASP A 366 3.30 -5.21 12.71
N THR A 367 2.87 -6.47 12.67
CA THR A 367 1.48 -6.86 12.94
C THR A 367 1.32 -7.67 14.24
N GLY A 368 2.42 -7.86 14.97
CA GLY A 368 2.46 -8.53 16.28
C GLY A 368 2.03 -7.60 17.41
N ARG A 369 2.48 -6.33 17.40
CA ARG A 369 2.05 -5.34 18.40
C ARG A 369 0.62 -4.87 18.18
N ASN A 370 0.20 -4.63 16.94
CA ASN A 370 -1.20 -4.30 16.59
C ASN A 370 -1.62 -4.98 15.29
N PHE A 371 -2.89 -5.39 15.20
CA PHE A 371 -3.41 -6.11 14.03
C PHE A 371 -3.82 -5.16 12.89
N TYR A 372 -3.55 -5.56 11.65
CA TYR A 372 -3.90 -4.83 10.42
C TYR A 372 -4.80 -5.67 9.50
N PRO A 373 -5.98 -5.18 9.08
CA PRO A 373 -6.82 -5.91 8.13
C PRO A 373 -6.12 -6.19 6.80
N LYS A 374 -6.44 -7.32 6.15
CA LYS A 374 -5.87 -7.73 4.86
C LYS A 374 -5.97 -6.64 3.79
N GLU A 375 -7.13 -5.98 3.71
CA GLU A 375 -7.39 -4.93 2.72
C GLU A 375 -6.47 -3.73 2.91
N ASP A 376 -6.03 -3.47 4.14
CA ASP A 376 -5.13 -2.38 4.49
C ASP A 376 -3.70 -2.72 4.08
N LEU A 377 -3.28 -3.98 4.29
CA LEU A 377 -2.00 -4.51 3.77
C LEU A 377 -1.96 -4.43 2.23
N MET A 378 -3.03 -4.82 1.55
CA MET A 378 -3.12 -4.72 0.09
C MET A 378 -3.02 -3.28 -0.42
N ARG A 379 -3.66 -2.30 0.25
CA ARG A 379 -3.49 -0.88 -0.12
C ARG A 379 -2.06 -0.38 0.09
N MET A 380 -1.38 -0.85 1.13
CA MET A 380 0.04 -0.54 1.32
C MET A 380 0.90 -1.14 0.20
N LEU A 381 0.61 -2.37 -0.24
CA LEU A 381 1.30 -3.00 -1.38
C LEU A 381 1.08 -2.24 -2.70
N ASP A 382 -0.11 -1.66 -2.93
CA ASP A 382 -0.32 -0.75 -4.06
C ASP A 382 0.59 0.48 -3.95
N ALA A 383 0.69 1.11 -2.76
CA ALA A 383 1.57 2.26 -2.54
C ALA A 383 3.06 1.89 -2.73
N MET A 384 3.49 0.73 -2.25
CA MET A 384 4.83 0.19 -2.48
C MET A 384 5.12 0.00 -3.99
N SER A 385 4.17 -0.56 -4.75
CA SER A 385 4.26 -0.76 -6.20
C SER A 385 4.49 0.57 -6.94
N GLN A 386 3.71 1.59 -6.60
CA GLN A 386 3.79 2.93 -7.20
C GLN A 386 5.13 3.63 -6.96
N ASN A 387 5.89 3.17 -5.96
CA ASN A 387 7.22 3.68 -5.63
C ASN A 387 8.35 2.71 -6.03
N LYS A 388 8.03 1.61 -6.73
CA LYS A 388 8.99 0.56 -7.13
C LYS A 388 9.73 -0.12 -5.95
N MET A 389 9.08 -0.16 -4.79
CA MET A 389 9.55 -0.94 -3.64
C MET A 389 9.41 -2.44 -3.93
N LYS A 390 10.32 -3.25 -3.38
CA LYS A 390 10.46 -4.67 -3.74
C LYS A 390 10.14 -5.61 -2.59
N ASN A 391 10.42 -5.24 -1.35
CA ASN A 391 10.35 -6.20 -0.24
C ASN A 391 9.35 -5.70 0.79
N PHE A 392 8.34 -6.51 1.07
CA PHE A 392 7.44 -6.31 2.20
C PHE A 392 7.87 -7.29 3.29
N HIS A 393 8.60 -6.78 4.27
CA HIS A 393 9.03 -7.54 5.42
C HIS A 393 7.87 -7.56 6.43
N TRP A 394 7.32 -8.74 6.66
CA TRP A 394 6.14 -8.92 7.50
C TRP A 394 6.55 -9.54 8.85
N HIS A 395 6.75 -8.66 9.83
CA HIS A 395 6.88 -9.02 11.24
C HIS A 395 5.52 -9.45 11.78
N ILE A 396 5.23 -10.75 11.65
CA ILE A 396 3.86 -11.25 11.80
C ILE A 396 3.49 -11.56 13.25
N SER A 397 4.46 -11.78 14.13
CA SER A 397 4.23 -12.14 15.53
C SER A 397 5.24 -11.46 16.44
N ASP A 398 4.82 -11.17 17.68
CA ASP A 398 5.68 -10.65 18.73
C ASP A 398 5.21 -11.20 20.09
N SER A 399 5.87 -10.80 21.17
CA SER A 399 5.47 -11.02 22.56
C SER A 399 3.99 -10.65 22.80
N ALA A 400 3.51 -9.58 22.17
CA ALA A 400 2.17 -9.05 22.38
C ALA A 400 1.06 -9.88 21.70
N SER A 401 1.31 -10.47 20.53
CA SER A 401 0.34 -11.34 19.86
C SER A 401 0.95 -12.30 18.82
N PHE A 402 0.23 -13.40 18.58
CA PHE A 402 0.49 -14.35 17.49
C PHE A 402 -0.76 -14.44 16.58
N PRO A 403 -0.89 -13.57 15.56
CA PRO A 403 -2.07 -13.50 14.70
C PRO A 403 -2.06 -14.46 13.51
N MET A 404 -0.95 -15.15 13.22
CA MET A 404 -0.90 -16.12 12.12
C MET A 404 -1.56 -17.44 12.51
N TYR A 405 -2.52 -17.92 11.71
CA TYR A 405 -3.06 -19.27 11.90
C TYR A 405 -2.10 -20.32 11.31
N SER A 406 -1.68 -21.26 12.15
CA SER A 406 -0.89 -22.42 11.76
C SER A 406 -1.81 -23.66 11.67
N ASN A 407 -1.72 -24.40 10.56
CA ASN A 407 -2.45 -25.65 10.38
C ASN A 407 -1.89 -26.75 11.30
N ARG A 408 -0.58 -26.74 11.52
CA ARG A 408 0.12 -27.72 12.35
C ARG A 408 0.07 -27.37 13.84
N ARG A 409 -0.02 -26.07 14.16
CA ARG A 409 -0.10 -25.53 15.53
C ARG A 409 -1.21 -24.50 15.69
N PRO A 410 -2.50 -24.91 15.62
CA PRO A 410 -3.63 -24.00 15.83
C PRO A 410 -3.60 -23.28 17.20
N GLU A 411 -2.95 -23.88 18.19
CA GLU A 411 -2.79 -23.36 19.56
C GLU A 411 -2.11 -21.98 19.56
N MET A 412 -1.24 -21.70 18.59
CA MET A 412 -0.51 -20.43 18.50
C MET A 412 -1.47 -19.26 18.34
N ALA A 413 -2.32 -19.28 17.31
CA ALA A 413 -3.33 -18.24 17.11
C ALA A 413 -4.44 -18.30 18.17
N TYR A 414 -4.83 -19.50 18.62
CA TYR A 414 -5.88 -19.66 19.62
C TYR A 414 -5.54 -18.97 20.95
N TYR A 415 -4.30 -19.09 21.42
CA TYR A 415 -3.84 -18.45 22.66
C TYR A 415 -3.12 -17.12 22.45
N GLY A 416 -2.72 -16.78 21.22
CA GLY A 416 -1.88 -15.63 20.92
C GLY A 416 -2.57 -14.49 20.15
N ALA A 417 -3.65 -14.73 19.43
CA ALA A 417 -4.32 -13.67 18.67
C ALA A 417 -5.13 -12.74 19.59
N TYR A 418 -5.19 -11.46 19.24
CA TYR A 418 -5.98 -10.47 19.99
C TYR A 418 -7.49 -10.78 20.03
N SER A 419 -8.01 -11.44 18.98
CA SER A 419 -9.39 -11.93 18.93
C SER A 419 -9.54 -12.92 17.78
N PRO A 420 -10.60 -13.74 17.74
CA PRO A 420 -10.90 -14.62 16.61
C PRO A 420 -11.07 -13.91 15.24
N ARG A 421 -11.28 -12.58 15.24
CA ARG A 421 -11.39 -11.76 14.02
C ARG A 421 -10.07 -11.10 13.60
N LYS A 422 -9.03 -11.23 14.41
CA LYS A 422 -7.70 -10.63 14.22
C LYS A 422 -6.67 -11.74 13.98
N ILE A 423 -6.98 -12.59 13.00
CA ILE A 423 -6.18 -13.75 12.61
C ILE A 423 -5.96 -13.70 11.10
N TYR A 424 -4.73 -13.91 10.66
CA TYR A 424 -4.39 -14.14 9.26
C TYR A 424 -4.46 -15.65 8.98
N TYR A 425 -5.46 -16.07 8.22
CA TYR A 425 -5.58 -17.46 7.79
C TYR A 425 -4.66 -17.75 6.60
N PRO A 426 -4.34 -19.03 6.31
CA PRO A 426 -3.50 -19.40 5.17
C PRO A 426 -4.00 -18.81 3.84
N GLU A 427 -5.32 -18.70 3.65
CA GLU A 427 -5.89 -18.08 2.45
C GLU A 427 -5.64 -16.59 2.37
N ASP A 428 -5.66 -15.88 3.50
CA ASP A 428 -5.37 -14.44 3.55
C ASP A 428 -3.91 -14.20 3.17
N ILE A 429 -3.00 -14.99 3.75
CA ILE A 429 -1.55 -14.89 3.51
C ILE A 429 -1.23 -15.20 2.04
N THR A 430 -1.73 -16.33 1.53
CA THR A 430 -1.48 -16.72 0.13
C THR A 430 -2.08 -15.72 -0.86
N GLU A 431 -3.23 -15.11 -0.55
CA GLU A 431 -3.81 -14.03 -1.34
C GLU A 431 -2.92 -12.77 -1.33
N ILE A 432 -2.43 -12.35 -0.16
CA ILE A 432 -1.51 -11.21 -0.02
C ILE A 432 -0.21 -11.45 -0.79
N VAL A 433 0.39 -12.64 -0.66
CA VAL A 433 1.62 -13.02 -1.36
C VAL A 433 1.42 -12.99 -2.88
N ARG A 434 0.31 -13.53 -3.37
CA ARG A 434 -0.04 -13.46 -4.80
C ARG A 434 -0.25 -12.00 -5.26
N TYR A 435 -0.95 -11.21 -4.45
CA TYR A 435 -1.23 -9.80 -4.74
C TYR A 435 0.05 -8.96 -4.81
N ALA A 436 0.99 -9.21 -3.90
CA ALA A 436 2.32 -8.59 -3.85
C ALA A 436 3.18 -8.98 -5.06
N LYS A 437 3.23 -10.27 -5.41
CA LYS A 437 4.02 -10.78 -6.54
C LYS A 437 3.67 -10.09 -7.86
N LEU A 438 2.37 -9.95 -8.14
CA LEU A 438 1.86 -9.25 -9.33
C LEU A 438 2.32 -7.80 -9.38
N ARG A 439 2.47 -7.13 -8.24
CA ARG A 439 2.81 -5.70 -8.15
C ARG A 439 4.27 -5.38 -8.20
N GLY A 440 5.07 -6.20 -7.58
CA GLY A 440 6.34 -5.62 -7.13
C GLY A 440 7.18 -6.57 -6.36
N ILE A 441 6.47 -7.29 -5.49
CA ILE A 441 6.85 -7.26 -4.11
C ILE A 441 6.97 -8.69 -3.62
N GLN A 442 8.15 -9.01 -3.10
CA GLN A 442 8.41 -10.21 -2.34
C GLN A 442 7.92 -9.99 -0.91
N VAL A 443 7.11 -10.92 -0.41
CA VAL A 443 6.73 -10.93 1.01
C VAL A 443 7.76 -11.78 1.74
N ILE A 444 8.47 -11.15 2.69
CA ILE A 444 9.49 -11.80 3.52
C ILE A 444 8.86 -11.99 4.90
N PRO A 445 8.47 -13.21 5.29
CA PRO A 445 7.90 -13.43 6.60
C PRO A 445 8.99 -13.43 7.68
N GLU A 446 8.62 -12.99 8.87
CA GLU A 446 9.44 -13.05 10.06
C GLU A 446 8.75 -13.84 11.16
N LEU A 447 9.49 -14.77 11.78
CA LEU A 447 9.16 -15.29 13.10
C LEU A 447 10.33 -14.95 14.02
N ASP A 448 10.16 -13.87 14.79
CA ASP A 448 11.20 -13.36 15.67
C ASP A 448 11.46 -14.32 16.84
N ALA A 449 12.72 -14.66 17.03
CA ALA A 449 13.18 -15.57 18.05
C ALA A 449 14.68 -15.38 18.40
N PRO A 450 15.13 -15.70 19.62
CA PRO A 450 14.35 -16.27 20.72
C PRO A 450 13.67 -15.23 21.63
N ALA A 451 13.95 -13.93 21.46
CA ALA A 451 13.21 -12.88 22.16
C ALA A 451 11.82 -12.69 21.53
N HIS A 452 11.10 -11.64 21.93
CA HIS A 452 9.84 -11.24 21.27
C HIS A 452 8.82 -12.39 21.16
N ALA A 453 8.78 -13.26 22.17
CA ALA A 453 7.94 -14.45 22.18
C ALA A 453 7.24 -14.61 23.54
N ALA A 454 5.92 -14.47 23.56
CA ALA A 454 5.10 -14.69 24.76
C ALA A 454 3.69 -15.17 24.40
N ALA A 455 2.90 -14.31 23.77
CA ALA A 455 1.57 -14.67 23.28
C ALA A 455 1.63 -15.89 22.35
N GLY A 456 0.73 -16.85 22.54
CA GLY A 456 0.70 -18.10 21.76
C GLY A 456 1.69 -19.17 22.19
N TRP A 457 2.65 -18.92 23.11
CA TRP A 457 3.66 -19.90 23.52
C TRP A 457 3.40 -20.54 24.91
N GLY A 458 2.48 -19.98 25.69
CA GLY A 458 2.22 -20.40 27.09
C GLY A 458 1.40 -21.68 27.27
N TRP A 459 1.03 -22.39 26.21
CA TRP A 459 0.19 -23.59 26.30
C TRP A 459 0.97 -24.88 26.60
N GLY A 460 2.29 -24.90 26.34
CA GLY A 460 3.10 -26.12 26.41
C GLY A 460 3.02 -26.87 27.75
N GLU A 461 3.02 -26.17 28.88
CA GLU A 461 2.93 -26.81 30.21
C GLU A 461 1.61 -27.57 30.40
N LYS A 462 0.50 -27.00 29.92
CA LYS A 462 -0.84 -27.62 30.04
C LYS A 462 -0.95 -28.91 29.21
N GLU A 463 -0.12 -29.04 28.18
CA GLU A 463 -0.06 -30.21 27.30
C GLU A 463 1.12 -31.15 27.61
N GLY A 464 1.80 -30.95 28.74
CA GLY A 464 2.91 -31.83 29.14
C GLY A 464 4.19 -31.65 28.31
N LYS A 465 4.33 -30.52 27.60
CA LYS A 465 5.53 -30.15 26.82
C LYS A 465 6.52 -29.26 27.58
N GLY A 466 6.26 -29.01 28.86
CA GLY A 466 7.04 -28.09 29.68
C GLY A 466 6.94 -26.63 29.23
N LYS A 467 7.78 -25.76 29.78
CA LYS A 467 7.80 -24.34 29.43
C LYS A 467 8.48 -24.11 28.09
N LEU A 468 7.70 -23.70 27.09
CA LEU A 468 8.21 -23.29 25.78
C LEU A 468 8.74 -21.86 25.78
N VAL A 469 8.25 -21.04 26.72
CA VAL A 469 8.58 -19.63 26.90
C VAL A 469 8.90 -19.36 28.37
N LEU A 470 9.81 -18.43 28.62
CA LEU A 470 10.29 -18.00 29.93
C LEU A 470 9.99 -16.50 30.14
N CYS A 471 10.03 -16.04 31.40
CA CYS A 471 9.94 -14.62 31.76
C CYS A 471 8.60 -13.96 31.38
N THR A 472 7.53 -14.75 31.47
CA THR A 472 6.12 -14.34 31.26
C THR A 472 5.33 -14.37 32.57
N GLU A 473 6.01 -14.45 33.71
CA GLU A 473 5.38 -14.63 35.02
C GLU A 473 4.56 -13.41 35.43
N LYS A 474 3.30 -13.64 35.86
CA LYS A 474 2.43 -12.55 36.34
C LYS A 474 3.05 -11.86 37.56
N GLY A 475 3.13 -10.53 37.51
CA GLY A 475 3.67 -9.70 38.59
C GLY A 475 5.19 -9.51 38.54
N GLN A 476 5.89 -10.17 37.63
CA GLN A 476 7.30 -9.87 37.34
C GLN A 476 7.41 -8.49 36.67
N PRO A 477 8.29 -7.60 37.16
CA PRO A 477 8.53 -6.32 36.50
C PRO A 477 9.21 -6.55 35.15
N TRP A 478 8.52 -6.22 34.05
CA TRP A 478 9.00 -6.46 32.68
C TRP A 478 10.40 -5.87 32.43
N PHE A 479 10.71 -4.69 32.98
CA PHE A 479 11.98 -3.99 32.78
C PHE A 479 13.20 -4.68 33.41
N GLU A 480 12.99 -5.71 34.23
CA GLU A 480 14.08 -6.54 34.76
C GLU A 480 14.53 -7.62 33.77
N VAL A 481 13.62 -8.06 32.89
CA VAL A 481 13.78 -9.25 32.05
C VAL A 481 13.58 -9.00 30.56
N GLY A 482 13.06 -7.85 30.14
CA GLY A 482 12.86 -7.47 28.75
C GLY A 482 12.95 -5.95 28.55
N LYS A 483 12.89 -5.52 27.28
CA LYS A 483 12.90 -4.11 26.91
C LYS A 483 11.53 -3.45 26.89
N GLU A 484 10.49 -4.23 26.65
CA GLU A 484 9.09 -3.79 26.60
C GLU A 484 8.16 -4.84 27.24
N PRO A 485 6.98 -4.44 27.72
CA PRO A 485 5.91 -5.35 28.11
C PRO A 485 5.02 -5.77 26.91
N PRO A 486 4.48 -7.00 26.88
CA PRO A 486 4.83 -8.11 27.77
C PRO A 486 6.26 -8.61 27.48
N SER A 487 7.01 -8.97 28.52
CA SER A 487 8.28 -9.67 28.31
C SER A 487 8.02 -11.12 27.91
N GLY A 488 9.04 -11.77 27.33
CA GLY A 488 9.03 -13.19 27.09
C GLY A 488 10.11 -13.60 26.10
N GLN A 489 10.71 -14.77 26.33
CA GLN A 489 11.68 -15.38 25.43
C GLN A 489 11.51 -16.89 25.38
N LEU A 490 11.75 -17.49 24.23
CA LEU A 490 11.70 -18.94 24.06
C LEU A 490 12.69 -19.63 25.01
N ASN A 491 12.35 -20.86 25.41
CA ASN A 491 13.15 -21.71 26.27
C ASN A 491 14.10 -22.60 25.45
N PRO A 492 15.36 -22.20 25.22
CA PRO A 492 16.27 -22.93 24.32
C PRO A 492 16.66 -24.33 24.83
N VAL A 493 16.44 -24.65 26.11
CA VAL A 493 16.78 -25.97 26.69
C VAL A 493 15.60 -26.93 26.69
N ASN A 494 14.41 -26.49 26.27
CA ASN A 494 13.26 -27.37 26.11
C ASN A 494 13.33 -28.10 24.76
N PRO A 495 13.46 -29.43 24.72
CA PRO A 495 13.57 -30.18 23.47
C PRO A 495 12.29 -30.14 22.61
N GLU A 496 11.11 -29.90 23.21
CA GLU A 496 9.83 -29.81 22.48
C GLU A 496 9.72 -28.53 21.65
N LEU A 497 10.55 -27.51 21.93
CA LEU A 497 10.53 -26.23 21.23
C LEU A 497 10.88 -26.35 19.75
N TYR A 498 11.96 -27.08 19.42
CA TYR A 498 12.48 -27.12 18.06
C TYR A 498 11.58 -27.88 17.06
N PRO A 499 10.93 -29.00 17.42
CA PRO A 499 9.88 -29.60 16.59
C PRO A 499 8.73 -28.62 16.31
N ILE A 500 8.28 -27.86 17.32
CA ILE A 500 7.21 -26.85 17.14
C ILE A 500 7.67 -25.75 16.18
N LEU A 501 8.89 -25.22 16.36
CA LEU A 501 9.47 -24.24 15.42
C LEU A 501 9.55 -24.81 13.99
N GLY A 502 9.99 -26.06 13.84
CA GLY A 502 10.04 -26.71 12.53
C GLY A 502 8.68 -26.81 11.85
N GLU A 503 7.62 -27.11 12.59
CA GLU A 503 6.26 -27.15 12.06
C GLU A 503 5.72 -25.75 11.69
N LEU A 504 6.04 -24.72 12.48
CA LEU A 504 5.71 -23.34 12.14
C LEU A 504 6.45 -22.88 10.89
N TYR A 505 7.74 -23.20 10.76
CA TYR A 505 8.51 -22.91 9.55
C TYR A 505 7.94 -23.64 8.33
N GLN A 506 7.46 -24.88 8.47
CA GLN A 506 6.78 -25.59 7.37
C GLN A 506 5.53 -24.85 6.92
N ASP A 507 4.64 -24.45 7.84
CA ASP A 507 3.45 -23.67 7.51
C ASP A 507 3.83 -22.33 6.84
N MET A 508 4.81 -21.61 7.37
CA MET A 508 5.25 -20.34 6.79
C MET A 508 5.86 -20.51 5.39
N ILE A 509 6.65 -21.56 5.16
CA ILE A 509 7.19 -21.84 3.82
C ILE A 509 6.07 -22.18 2.83
N GLU A 510 5.05 -22.94 3.27
CA GLU A 510 3.89 -23.29 2.45
C GLU A 510 3.03 -22.07 2.11
N PHE A 511 2.80 -21.14 3.05
CA PHE A 511 1.90 -20.00 2.84
C PHE A 511 2.58 -18.83 2.12
N PHE A 512 3.86 -18.59 2.40
CA PHE A 512 4.60 -17.44 1.88
C PHE A 512 5.45 -17.75 0.64
N ASP A 513 5.81 -19.02 0.42
CA ASP A 513 6.77 -19.46 -0.60
C ASP A 513 8.04 -18.57 -0.67
N PRO A 514 8.75 -18.33 0.46
CA PRO A 514 9.82 -17.34 0.51
C PRO A 514 11.16 -17.85 -0.04
N ASP A 515 12.00 -16.94 -0.55
CA ASP A 515 13.44 -17.20 -0.76
C ASP A 515 14.30 -16.64 0.39
N MET A 516 13.74 -15.73 1.17
CA MET A 516 14.36 -15.14 2.35
C MET A 516 13.40 -15.22 3.53
N PHE A 517 13.92 -15.49 4.72
CA PHE A 517 13.13 -15.63 5.93
C PHE A 517 13.80 -14.86 7.06
N HIS A 518 13.09 -13.94 7.71
CA HIS A 518 13.65 -13.20 8.84
C HIS A 518 13.46 -14.02 10.12
N MET A 519 14.55 -14.22 10.87
CA MET A 519 14.55 -15.00 12.12
C MET A 519 14.58 -14.11 13.36
N GLY A 520 14.44 -12.79 13.18
CA GLY A 520 14.48 -11.79 14.24
C GLY A 520 15.85 -11.69 14.89
N GLY A 521 15.95 -12.12 16.14
CA GLY A 521 17.24 -12.24 16.84
C GLY A 521 17.76 -10.91 17.36
N ASP A 522 16.86 -9.99 17.68
CA ASP A 522 17.13 -8.81 18.46
C ASP A 522 16.79 -9.02 19.95
N ASP A 523 17.32 -8.13 20.78
CA ASP A 523 16.88 -7.88 22.15
C ASP A 523 16.84 -9.05 23.14
N VAL A 524 17.62 -10.09 22.87
CA VAL A 524 17.82 -11.23 23.78
C VAL A 524 18.40 -10.77 25.13
N SER A 525 17.57 -10.89 26.15
CA SER A 525 17.84 -10.62 27.55
C SER A 525 18.50 -11.82 28.23
N PHE A 526 19.78 -11.68 28.54
CA PHE A 526 20.49 -12.64 29.39
C PHE A 526 19.98 -12.61 30.84
N ARG A 527 19.36 -11.52 31.28
CA ARG A 527 18.73 -11.45 32.61
C ARG A 527 17.53 -12.38 32.72
N CYS A 528 16.73 -12.47 31.66
CA CYS A 528 15.64 -13.43 31.59
C CYS A 528 16.15 -14.86 31.80
N TRP A 529 17.13 -15.30 30.99
CA TRP A 529 17.71 -16.64 31.13
C TRP A 529 18.47 -16.85 32.44
N GLN A 530 19.13 -15.83 32.98
CA GLN A 530 19.78 -15.91 34.28
C GLN A 530 18.80 -16.14 35.43
N ASN A 531 17.57 -15.63 35.31
CA ASN A 531 16.55 -15.75 36.35
C ASN A 531 15.71 -17.03 36.23
N ALA A 532 15.59 -17.62 35.04
CA ALA A 532 14.82 -18.83 34.79
C ALA A 532 15.43 -20.08 35.43
N ASN A 533 14.61 -20.87 36.12
CA ASN A 533 15.07 -22.09 36.82
C ASN A 533 15.48 -23.18 35.82
N GLU A 534 14.77 -23.29 34.70
CA GLU A 534 15.02 -24.25 33.63
C GLU A 534 16.44 -24.10 33.07
N ILE A 535 16.91 -22.86 32.91
CA ILE A 535 18.27 -22.57 32.45
C ILE A 535 19.30 -22.84 33.54
N LYS A 536 19.03 -22.45 34.80
CA LYS A 536 19.93 -22.72 35.93
C LYS A 536 20.17 -24.23 36.11
N GLU A 537 19.11 -25.02 36.04
CA GLU A 537 19.16 -26.48 36.15
C GLU A 537 19.92 -27.09 34.97
N TYR A 538 19.67 -26.62 33.74
CA TYR A 538 20.41 -27.07 32.57
C TYR A 538 21.91 -26.77 32.68
N LEU A 539 22.30 -25.57 33.09
CA LEU A 539 23.71 -25.20 33.26
C LEU A 539 24.38 -26.06 34.35
N ALA A 540 23.71 -26.25 35.49
CA ALA A 540 24.21 -27.10 36.58
C ALA A 540 24.37 -28.56 36.14
N ALA A 541 23.38 -29.13 35.45
CA ALA A 541 23.41 -30.51 34.96
C ALA A 541 24.53 -30.75 33.92
N ASN A 542 24.96 -29.70 33.21
CA ASN A 542 26.03 -29.76 32.21
C ASN A 542 27.38 -29.26 32.73
N ASN A 543 27.53 -29.00 34.03
CA ASN A 543 28.75 -28.43 34.64
C ASN A 543 29.21 -27.11 33.98
N ARG A 544 28.26 -26.25 33.60
CA ARG A 544 28.51 -24.93 33.00
C ARG A 544 28.24 -23.82 34.01
N GLU A 545 29.10 -22.80 34.04
CA GLU A 545 28.96 -21.66 34.94
C GLU A 545 28.03 -20.59 34.34
N ALA A 546 27.13 -20.01 35.15
CA ALA A 546 26.22 -18.95 34.70
C ALA A 546 26.96 -17.62 34.44
N ASN A 547 27.47 -17.43 33.21
CA ASN A 547 28.17 -16.23 32.79
C ASN A 547 27.80 -15.82 31.35
N SER A 548 28.20 -14.62 30.93
CA SER A 548 27.84 -14.05 29.61
C SER A 548 28.25 -14.94 28.44
N ARG A 549 29.40 -15.62 28.52
CA ARG A 549 29.86 -16.52 27.46
C ARG A 549 28.89 -17.68 27.29
N GLU A 550 28.48 -18.30 28.40
CA GLU A 550 27.54 -19.42 28.34
C GLU A 550 26.16 -19.02 27.80
N TYR A 551 25.71 -17.78 28.05
CA TYR A 551 24.47 -17.28 27.45
C TYR A 551 24.58 -16.99 25.95
N PHE A 552 25.72 -16.48 25.47
CA PHE A 552 25.97 -16.39 24.03
C PHE A 552 26.04 -17.76 23.37
N GLU A 553 26.65 -18.76 24.00
CA GLU A 553 26.67 -20.14 23.49
C GLU A 553 25.28 -20.78 23.50
N LEU A 554 24.45 -20.44 24.49
CA LEU A 554 23.06 -20.87 24.53
C LEU A 554 22.25 -20.26 23.37
N TRP A 555 22.44 -18.97 23.08
CA TRP A 555 21.87 -18.32 21.91
C TRP A 555 22.39 -18.93 20.60
N ASN A 556 23.68 -19.21 20.50
CA ASN A 556 24.28 -19.88 19.36
C ASN A 556 23.65 -21.27 19.11
N THR A 557 23.46 -22.03 20.19
CA THR A 557 22.81 -23.35 20.14
C THR A 557 21.36 -23.21 19.65
N PHE A 558 20.61 -22.26 20.22
CA PHE A 558 19.24 -21.97 19.79
C PHE A 558 19.18 -21.64 18.30
N GLN A 559 19.96 -20.65 17.86
CA GLN A 559 19.96 -20.15 16.49
C GLN A 559 20.37 -21.24 15.50
N SER A 560 21.39 -22.03 15.83
CA SER A 560 21.84 -23.16 15.00
C SER A 560 20.75 -24.21 14.83
N ASN A 561 20.06 -24.57 15.91
CA ASN A 561 18.97 -25.54 15.88
C ASN A 561 17.73 -25.00 15.14
N ALA A 562 17.37 -23.73 15.36
CA ALA A 562 16.28 -23.07 14.65
C ALA A 562 16.56 -22.99 13.15
N TYR A 563 17.78 -22.61 12.76
CA TYR A 563 18.19 -22.57 11.35
C TYR A 563 18.23 -23.96 10.72
N ALA A 564 18.66 -24.99 11.45
CA ALA A 564 18.57 -26.37 11.00
C ALA A 564 17.10 -26.78 10.74
N LYS A 565 16.17 -26.37 11.61
CA LYS A 565 14.72 -26.61 11.43
C LYS A 565 14.13 -25.86 10.25
N LEU A 566 14.56 -24.62 10.00
CA LEU A 566 14.17 -23.87 8.80
C LEU A 566 14.63 -24.58 7.52
N ASN A 567 15.89 -25.05 7.47
CA ASN A 567 16.43 -25.80 6.33
C ASN A 567 15.72 -27.16 6.15
N GLU A 568 15.40 -27.86 7.24
CA GLU A 568 14.61 -29.09 7.20
C GLU A 568 13.22 -28.84 6.61
N ALA A 569 12.54 -27.78 7.08
CA ALA A 569 11.22 -27.37 6.60
C ALA A 569 11.23 -26.96 5.10
N ALA A 570 12.31 -26.35 4.61
CA ALA A 570 12.45 -25.99 3.20
C ALA A 570 12.56 -27.20 2.26
N GLY A 571 13.03 -28.35 2.78
CA GLY A 571 13.24 -29.56 2.01
C GLY A 571 14.54 -29.56 1.19
N GLN A 572 14.87 -30.71 0.60
CA GLN A 572 16.12 -30.89 -0.14
C GLN A 572 16.16 -30.02 -1.41
N GLY A 573 17.25 -29.25 -1.58
CA GLY A 573 17.52 -28.46 -2.78
C GLY A 573 16.89 -27.06 -2.82
N ARG A 574 16.03 -26.71 -1.85
CA ARG A 574 15.53 -25.34 -1.68
C ARG A 574 16.43 -24.59 -0.69
N LYS A 575 17.06 -23.50 -1.13
CA LYS A 575 17.84 -22.62 -0.27
C LYS A 575 16.98 -21.43 0.14
N ILE A 576 16.78 -21.24 1.45
CA ILE A 576 16.17 -20.04 2.02
C ILE A 576 17.29 -19.25 2.70
N THR A 577 17.44 -17.98 2.37
CA THR A 577 18.43 -17.10 3.00
C THR A 577 17.88 -16.51 4.30
N PRO A 578 18.44 -16.85 5.47
CA PRO A 578 18.02 -16.24 6.72
C PRO A 578 18.50 -14.79 6.81
N ILE A 579 17.62 -13.93 7.32
CA ILE A 579 17.94 -12.57 7.76
C ILE A 579 17.86 -12.54 9.28
N ILE A 580 18.77 -11.82 9.94
CA ILE A 580 18.76 -11.62 11.39
C ILE A 580 19.13 -10.17 11.70
N HIS A 581 18.59 -9.62 12.79
CA HIS A 581 18.95 -8.30 13.28
C HIS A 581 20.42 -8.24 13.71
N SER A 582 20.99 -7.04 13.59
CA SER A 582 22.35 -6.76 14.02
C SER A 582 22.47 -6.88 15.54
N SER A 583 23.51 -7.59 15.98
CA SER A 583 23.83 -7.78 17.39
C SER A 583 25.29 -8.21 17.56
N SER A 584 25.82 -8.05 18.78
CA SER A 584 27.13 -8.58 19.14
C SER A 584 27.20 -10.11 19.01
N PHE A 585 26.05 -10.80 19.08
CA PHE A 585 25.94 -12.21 18.75
C PHE A 585 26.15 -12.44 17.25
N ALA A 586 25.39 -11.75 16.41
CA ALA A 586 25.40 -11.94 14.96
C ALA A 586 26.81 -11.80 14.37
N VAL A 587 27.52 -10.74 14.75
CA VAL A 587 28.86 -10.45 14.22
C VAL A 587 29.92 -11.47 14.65
N ASN A 588 29.72 -12.18 15.77
CA ASN A 588 30.75 -13.06 16.36
C ASN A 588 30.49 -14.55 16.22
N TYR A 589 29.23 -14.97 16.05
CA TYR A 589 28.85 -16.38 16.04
C TYR A 589 28.29 -16.87 14.69
N LEU A 590 27.84 -15.97 13.81
CA LEU A 590 27.17 -16.36 12.57
C LEU A 590 28.12 -16.45 11.38
N ASP A 591 27.78 -17.35 10.46
CA ASP A 591 28.45 -17.49 9.17
C ASP A 591 27.93 -16.43 8.19
N LYS A 592 28.84 -15.56 7.72
CA LYS A 592 28.59 -14.51 6.74
C LYS A 592 28.05 -15.02 5.39
N ASP A 593 28.32 -16.27 5.02
CA ASP A 593 27.89 -16.84 3.75
C ASP A 593 26.47 -17.44 3.85
N ALA A 594 26.00 -17.68 5.09
CA ALA A 594 24.66 -18.15 5.38
C ALA A 594 23.68 -17.00 5.65
N TYR A 595 24.07 -15.99 6.46
CA TYR A 595 23.16 -14.96 6.96
C TYR A 595 23.28 -13.60 6.25
N VAL A 596 22.15 -12.91 6.13
CA VAL A 596 22.07 -11.47 5.86
C VAL A 596 21.79 -10.75 7.18
N ILE A 597 22.43 -9.60 7.40
CA ILE A 597 22.27 -8.80 8.62
C ILE A 597 21.38 -7.58 8.33
N GLN A 598 20.32 -7.38 9.10
CA GLN A 598 19.55 -6.14 9.12
C GLN A 598 20.09 -5.19 10.20
N LEU A 599 20.62 -4.05 9.79
CA LEU A 599 21.25 -3.06 10.66
C LEU A 599 20.22 -2.11 11.28
N ASN A 600 20.24 -1.97 12.60
CA ASN A 600 19.42 -1.04 13.40
C ASN A 600 20.25 0.17 13.91
N GLU A 601 21.57 0.09 13.83
CA GLU A 601 22.52 1.10 14.30
C GLU A 601 22.20 2.51 13.77
N PHE A 602 22.49 3.53 14.56
CA PHE A 602 22.40 4.92 14.10
C PHE A 602 23.38 5.12 12.94
N ALA A 603 23.05 6.05 12.04
CA ALA A 603 23.81 6.29 10.80
C ALA A 603 25.30 6.62 10.99
N ASN A 604 25.72 7.04 12.19
CA ASN A 604 27.10 7.40 12.53
C ASN A 604 27.83 6.40 13.43
N GLU A 605 27.20 5.28 13.78
CA GLU A 605 27.81 4.28 14.65
C GLU A 605 28.90 3.47 13.93
N THR A 606 30.06 3.34 14.57
CA THR A 606 31.22 2.66 13.99
C THR A 606 31.06 1.13 13.94
N SER A 607 30.14 0.56 14.71
CA SER A 607 29.82 -0.88 14.72
C SER A 607 29.35 -1.40 13.36
N ILE A 608 28.81 -0.52 12.50
CA ILE A 608 28.48 -0.86 11.10
C ILE A 608 29.72 -1.39 10.36
N ALA A 609 30.90 -0.86 10.66
CA ALA A 609 32.16 -1.28 10.04
C ALA A 609 32.50 -2.74 10.35
N ASP A 610 32.10 -3.26 11.52
CA ASP A 610 32.42 -4.63 11.93
C ASP A 610 31.76 -5.66 11.00
N TYR A 611 30.51 -5.42 10.59
CA TYR A 611 29.79 -6.30 9.66
C TYR A 611 30.40 -6.25 8.26
N VAL A 612 30.71 -5.05 7.76
CA VAL A 612 31.28 -4.86 6.42
C VAL A 612 32.68 -5.46 6.34
N ASN A 613 33.53 -5.22 7.34
CA ASN A 613 34.89 -5.76 7.39
C ASN A 613 34.91 -7.29 7.53
N LYS A 614 33.92 -7.88 8.19
CA LYS A 614 33.74 -9.34 8.25
C LYS A 614 33.07 -9.92 6.99
N GLY A 615 32.63 -9.08 6.05
CA GLY A 615 32.10 -9.54 4.76
C GLY A 615 30.63 -9.98 4.78
N PHE A 616 29.84 -9.51 5.76
CA PHE A 616 28.41 -9.80 5.80
C PHE A 616 27.65 -9.03 4.71
N LYS A 617 26.62 -9.66 4.15
CA LYS A 617 25.59 -8.95 3.38
C LYS A 617 24.71 -8.17 4.35
N ILE A 618 24.42 -6.92 4.04
CA ILE A 618 23.73 -6.00 4.94
C ILE A 618 22.53 -5.31 4.30
N ILE A 619 21.50 -5.11 5.11
CA ILE A 619 20.32 -4.29 4.84
C ILE A 619 20.32 -3.14 5.85
N PHE A 620 20.31 -1.90 5.40
CA PHE A 620 20.29 -0.74 6.29
C PHE A 620 18.86 -0.42 6.77
N SER A 621 18.68 -0.27 8.07
CA SER A 621 17.43 0.19 8.71
C SER A 621 17.73 1.13 9.88
N ASN A 622 18.65 2.09 9.67
CA ASN A 622 19.14 2.99 10.72
C ASN A 622 17.99 3.67 11.47
N GLN A 623 17.90 3.42 12.78
CA GLN A 623 16.77 3.86 13.59
C GLN A 623 16.61 5.39 13.71
N ASP A 624 17.70 6.14 13.51
CA ASP A 624 17.69 7.61 13.53
C ASP A 624 17.33 8.25 12.18
N GLN A 625 17.14 7.43 11.14
CA GLN A 625 16.81 7.89 9.78
C GLN A 625 15.54 7.28 9.22
N TRP A 626 15.38 5.96 9.26
CA TRP A 626 14.36 5.21 8.50
C TRP A 626 13.29 4.53 9.36
N ARG A 627 13.19 4.93 10.63
CA ARG A 627 12.14 4.49 11.56
C ARG A 627 10.88 5.35 11.43
N LEU A 628 9.73 4.72 11.21
CA LEU A 628 8.45 5.41 10.92
C LEU A 628 7.56 5.60 12.14
N ASP A 629 7.74 4.77 13.16
CA ASP A 629 6.94 4.69 14.38
C ASP A 629 7.33 5.70 15.45
N CYS A 630 8.37 6.50 15.21
CA CYS A 630 8.67 7.63 16.07
C CYS A 630 7.42 8.51 16.27
N SER A 631 7.12 8.80 17.53
CA SER A 631 5.98 9.64 17.91
C SER A 631 6.33 10.55 19.08
N ALA A 632 5.56 11.63 19.24
CA ALA A 632 5.66 12.52 20.39
C ALA A 632 5.02 11.92 21.66
N ASN A 633 4.30 10.81 21.53
CA ASN A 633 3.63 10.14 22.62
C ASN A 633 4.54 9.06 23.19
N SER A 634 4.55 8.93 24.50
CA SER A 634 5.04 7.69 25.10
C SER A 634 3.88 6.73 25.33
N TRP A 635 4.05 5.48 24.93
CA TRP A 635 3.12 4.41 25.28
C TRP A 635 3.45 3.76 26.64
N LEU A 636 4.65 4.02 27.20
CA LEU A 636 5.14 3.51 28.51
C LEU A 636 5.22 4.58 29.61
N GLY A 637 4.29 5.54 29.63
CA GLY A 637 4.27 6.63 30.62
C GLY A 637 5.38 7.67 30.43
N ASP A 638 5.80 8.40 31.47
CA ASP A 638 6.77 9.52 31.33
C ASP A 638 8.16 9.14 30.79
N LYS A 639 8.45 7.83 30.62
CA LYS A 639 9.58 7.38 29.82
C LYS A 639 9.19 7.43 28.35
N ALA A 640 9.49 8.52 27.66
CA ALA A 640 9.46 8.50 26.20
C ALA A 640 10.36 7.36 25.72
N GLU A 641 9.79 6.43 24.94
CA GLU A 641 10.60 5.58 24.10
C GLU A 641 11.45 6.51 23.25
N SER A 642 12.77 6.44 23.44
CA SER A 642 13.66 7.44 22.88
C SER A 642 13.81 7.18 21.39
N CYS A 643 12.98 7.81 20.57
CA CYS A 643 13.39 8.03 19.20
C CYS A 643 14.64 8.90 19.18
N ALA A 644 15.61 8.49 18.36
CA ALA A 644 16.89 9.16 18.25
C ALA A 644 16.77 10.63 17.80
N ARG A 645 15.65 11.01 17.18
CA ARG A 645 15.31 12.36 16.71
C ARG A 645 13.82 12.66 16.90
N GLU A 646 13.47 13.95 16.90
CA GLU A 646 12.09 14.38 16.61
C GLU A 646 11.66 13.79 15.25
N LEU A 647 10.41 13.31 15.18
CA LEU A 647 9.71 12.72 14.01
C LEU A 647 10.49 12.81 12.68
N PRO A 648 11.12 11.72 12.20
CA PRO A 648 11.85 11.72 10.95
C PRO A 648 10.98 12.19 9.78
N THR A 649 11.42 13.26 9.13
CA THR A 649 10.78 13.83 7.94
C THR A 649 11.18 13.07 6.66
N TRP A 650 10.49 13.34 5.54
CA TRP A 650 10.85 12.72 4.26
C TRP A 650 12.26 13.10 3.80
N GLU A 651 12.77 14.29 4.16
CA GLU A 651 14.14 14.71 3.84
C GLU A 651 15.18 13.86 4.58
N HIS A 652 14.89 13.42 5.81
CA HIS A 652 15.77 12.50 6.53
C HIS A 652 15.87 11.17 5.80
N PHE A 653 14.72 10.62 5.39
CA PHE A 653 14.65 9.40 4.58
C PHE A 653 15.43 9.55 3.26
N TYR A 654 15.25 10.68 2.57
CA TYR A 654 15.89 10.97 1.30
C TYR A 654 17.41 11.17 1.42
N LYS A 655 17.88 11.84 2.47
CA LYS A 655 19.31 12.15 2.68
C LYS A 655 20.13 10.95 3.15
N ASN A 656 19.53 9.99 3.84
CA ASN A 656 20.26 8.86 4.38
C ASN A 656 20.74 7.94 3.25
N SER A 657 22.05 7.82 3.07
CA SER A 657 22.66 7.15 1.93
C SER A 657 23.59 6.05 2.40
N PRO A 658 23.28 4.77 2.16
CA PRO A 658 24.15 3.65 2.53
C PRO A 658 25.59 3.81 2.06
N MET A 659 25.77 4.25 0.80
CA MET A 659 27.10 4.40 0.24
C MET A 659 27.84 5.61 0.82
N ASP A 660 27.16 6.72 1.09
CA ASP A 660 27.80 7.90 1.69
C ASP A 660 28.17 7.64 3.15
N MET A 661 27.36 6.89 3.90
CA MET A 661 27.71 6.47 5.26
C MET A 661 29.02 5.68 5.28
N LEU A 662 29.12 4.63 4.45
CA LEU A 662 30.33 3.79 4.39
C LEU A 662 31.55 4.58 3.88
N PHE A 663 31.36 5.50 2.93
CA PHE A 663 32.42 6.39 2.46
C PHE A 663 32.90 7.33 3.58
N ASN A 664 31.98 7.97 4.30
CA ASN A 664 32.30 8.90 5.38
C ASN A 664 32.97 8.21 6.59
N MET A 665 32.68 6.93 6.81
CA MET A 665 33.37 6.09 7.81
C MET A 665 34.77 5.65 7.36
N GLY A 666 35.19 5.97 6.14
CA GLY A 666 36.49 5.55 5.59
C GLY A 666 36.54 4.07 5.18
N ILE A 667 35.40 3.36 5.16
CA ILE A 667 35.33 1.95 4.77
C ILE A 667 35.55 1.82 3.25
N SER A 668 35.10 2.80 2.47
CA SER A 668 35.28 2.84 1.03
C SER A 668 36.11 4.03 0.57
N ASN A 669 36.94 3.80 -0.46
CA ASN A 669 37.68 4.87 -1.13
C ASN A 669 36.82 5.62 -2.16
N THR A 670 35.74 5.01 -2.64
CA THR A 670 34.86 5.59 -3.66
C THR A 670 33.41 5.22 -3.39
N ARG A 671 32.47 6.11 -3.73
CA ARG A 671 31.04 5.78 -3.72
C ARG A 671 30.67 4.64 -4.69
N SER A 672 31.57 4.29 -5.62
CA SER A 672 31.39 3.20 -6.60
C SER A 672 31.67 1.79 -6.05
N GLY A 673 32.05 1.66 -4.78
CA GLY A 673 31.96 0.38 -4.06
C GLY A 673 33.24 -0.43 -3.93
N GLN A 674 34.42 0.18 -4.16
CA GLN A 674 35.69 -0.46 -3.78
C GLN A 674 36.00 -0.14 -2.31
N SER A 675 35.87 -1.14 -1.43
CA SER A 675 36.31 -1.04 -0.03
C SER A 675 37.83 -0.89 0.05
N GLN A 676 38.32 -0.17 1.07
CA GLN A 676 39.74 -0.14 1.43
C GLN A 676 40.30 -1.53 1.76
N THR A 677 39.44 -2.44 2.20
CA THR A 677 39.78 -3.81 2.61
C THR A 677 39.71 -4.84 1.48
N GLY A 678 39.48 -4.43 0.22
CA GLY A 678 39.36 -5.32 -0.94
C GLY A 678 37.98 -5.99 -1.11
N VAL A 679 37.02 -5.59 -0.29
CA VAL A 679 35.62 -6.08 -0.29
C VAL A 679 34.78 -5.33 -1.33
N ASP A 680 33.95 -6.05 -2.10
CA ASP A 680 33.01 -5.44 -3.05
C ASP A 680 31.70 -5.03 -2.36
N LEU A 681 31.55 -3.72 -2.14
CA LEU A 681 30.38 -3.17 -1.45
C LEU A 681 29.10 -3.27 -2.30
N ASN A 682 29.20 -3.36 -3.63
CA ASN A 682 28.01 -3.55 -4.47
C ASN A 682 27.38 -4.94 -4.25
N THR A 683 28.19 -5.91 -3.81
CA THR A 683 27.72 -7.25 -3.47
C THR A 683 27.20 -7.34 -2.03
N LEU A 684 27.84 -6.66 -1.08
CA LEU A 684 27.47 -6.71 0.34
C LEU A 684 26.30 -5.81 0.71
N VAL A 685 26.25 -4.58 0.19
CA VAL A 685 25.16 -3.65 0.48
C VAL A 685 23.97 -4.03 -0.39
N LEU A 686 23.05 -4.80 0.18
CA LEU A 686 21.86 -5.24 -0.56
C LEU A 686 20.90 -4.08 -0.81
N GLY A 687 20.86 -3.12 0.12
CA GLY A 687 20.02 -1.93 0.08
C GLY A 687 19.55 -1.55 1.48
N GLY A 688 18.26 -1.26 1.62
CA GLY A 688 17.72 -0.75 2.87
C GLY A 688 16.23 -0.98 3.03
N GLU A 689 15.74 -0.69 4.23
CA GLU A 689 14.37 -0.91 4.64
C GLU A 689 13.94 0.11 5.69
N ALA A 690 12.75 0.70 5.47
CA ALA A 690 12.06 1.46 6.50
C ALA A 690 11.32 0.52 7.44
N THR A 691 11.36 0.79 8.74
CA THR A 691 10.69 0.00 9.77
C THR A 691 9.49 0.76 10.32
N LEU A 692 8.36 0.08 10.44
CA LEU A 692 7.18 0.57 11.16
C LEU A 692 6.81 -0.45 12.23
N TRP A 693 7.41 -0.27 13.41
CA TRP A 693 6.97 -0.93 14.63
C TRP A 693 5.59 -0.40 15.05
N SER A 694 4.75 -1.24 15.64
CA SER A 694 3.33 -0.93 15.81
C SER A 694 2.90 -0.80 17.27
N SER A 695 3.79 -0.42 18.18
CA SER A 695 3.46 -0.20 19.60
C SER A 695 2.41 0.90 19.80
N ASP A 696 2.43 1.95 18.97
CA ASP A 696 1.49 3.08 19.02
C ASP A 696 0.76 3.33 17.68
N THR A 697 0.79 2.35 16.77
CA THR A 697 0.23 2.46 15.42
C THR A 697 -0.71 1.30 15.16
N ASP A 698 -1.88 1.59 14.59
CA ASP A 698 -2.83 0.60 14.12
C ASP A 698 -3.28 0.90 12.67
N ASN A 699 -4.31 0.19 12.22
CA ASN A 699 -4.87 0.33 10.90
C ASN A 699 -5.41 1.76 10.59
N ASN A 700 -5.69 2.56 11.63
CA ASN A 700 -6.09 3.96 11.54
C ASN A 700 -4.86 4.88 11.60
N GLY A 701 -4.13 4.99 10.50
CA GLY A 701 -3.11 6.03 10.33
C GLY A 701 -1.73 5.54 9.93
N PHE A 702 -1.48 4.23 9.91
CA PHE A 702 -0.19 3.69 9.47
C PHE A 702 0.21 4.11 8.04
N GLN A 703 -0.77 4.29 7.14
CA GLN A 703 -0.52 4.81 5.79
C GLN A 703 -0.02 6.25 5.80
N GLN A 704 -0.53 7.08 6.71
CA GLN A 704 -0.09 8.47 6.87
C GLN A 704 1.30 8.50 7.52
N LYS A 705 1.55 7.62 8.50
CA LYS A 705 2.90 7.45 9.05
C LYS A 705 3.87 7.01 7.93
N ALA A 706 3.54 6.01 7.11
CA ALA A 706 4.47 5.50 6.11
C ALA A 706 4.68 6.44 4.91
N MET A 707 3.60 6.94 4.31
CA MET A 707 3.64 7.65 3.03
C MET A 707 3.46 9.16 3.24
N PRO A 708 4.31 10.02 2.63
CA PRO A 708 5.26 9.73 1.55
C PRO A 708 6.72 9.50 2.01
N ARG A 709 6.99 9.26 3.30
CA ARG A 709 8.36 9.03 3.79
C ARG A 709 9.01 7.80 3.14
N VAL A 710 8.24 6.73 2.96
CA VAL A 710 8.68 5.54 2.21
C VAL A 710 8.90 5.84 0.72
N SER A 711 8.19 6.80 0.12
CA SER A 711 8.50 7.27 -1.24
C SER A 711 9.90 7.88 -1.32
N ALA A 712 10.32 8.65 -0.32
CA ALA A 712 11.68 9.19 -0.20
C ALA A 712 12.74 8.08 -0.11
N LEU A 713 12.50 7.06 0.71
CA LEU A 713 13.36 5.88 0.75
C LEU A 713 13.43 5.18 -0.61
N ALA A 714 12.30 5.07 -1.30
CA ALA A 714 12.22 4.35 -2.55
C ALA A 714 13.13 4.96 -3.62
N GLU A 715 13.16 6.29 -3.77
CA GLU A 715 14.08 6.94 -4.70
C GLU A 715 15.54 6.87 -4.26
N ARG A 716 15.79 6.99 -2.95
CA ARG A 716 17.12 6.77 -2.39
C ARG A 716 17.64 5.39 -2.74
N LEU A 717 16.82 4.35 -2.64
CA LEU A 717 17.24 2.99 -2.96
C LEU A 717 17.14 2.63 -4.45
N TRP A 718 16.39 3.40 -5.24
CA TRP A 718 16.29 3.22 -6.69
C TRP A 718 17.46 3.88 -7.41
N THR A 719 17.82 5.12 -7.06
CA THR A 719 18.87 5.88 -7.78
C THR A 719 20.08 6.26 -6.98
N ASP A 720 19.98 6.22 -5.65
CA ASP A 720 21.03 6.68 -4.74
C ASP A 720 21.61 8.06 -5.12
N PRO A 721 20.78 9.12 -5.13
CA PRO A 721 21.16 10.43 -5.66
C PRO A 721 22.32 11.06 -4.88
N ILE A 722 23.29 11.67 -5.59
CA ILE A 722 24.44 12.35 -4.97
C ILE A 722 23.99 13.72 -4.43
N LEU A 723 24.11 13.94 -3.12
CA LEU A 723 23.81 15.22 -2.50
C LEU A 723 25.09 16.05 -2.26
N PRO A 724 25.05 17.38 -2.41
CA PRO A 724 23.90 18.22 -2.75
C PRO A 724 23.64 18.37 -4.27
N VAL A 725 24.40 17.67 -5.12
CA VAL A 725 24.40 17.86 -6.60
C VAL A 725 23.02 17.65 -7.22
N GLN A 726 22.28 16.62 -6.80
CA GLN A 726 20.91 16.34 -7.23
C GLN A 726 19.88 16.87 -6.22
N GLY A 727 20.12 18.10 -5.73
CA GLY A 727 19.58 18.70 -4.51
C GLY A 727 18.13 18.38 -4.15
N ILE A 728 17.85 18.35 -2.85
CA ILE A 728 16.54 18.07 -2.24
C ILE A 728 15.41 18.88 -2.86
N ASP A 729 15.69 20.07 -3.36
CA ASP A 729 14.69 20.95 -3.98
C ASP A 729 14.06 20.34 -5.23
N THR A 730 14.85 19.64 -6.06
CA THR A 730 14.32 18.99 -7.27
C THR A 730 13.48 17.77 -6.90
N ALA A 731 13.85 17.08 -5.82
CA ALA A 731 13.07 15.98 -5.26
C ALA A 731 11.77 16.46 -4.59
N GLN A 732 11.78 17.59 -3.87
CA GLN A 732 10.63 18.15 -3.15
C GLN A 732 9.43 18.37 -4.08
N LYS A 733 9.68 18.92 -5.27
CA LYS A 733 8.64 19.06 -6.31
C LYS A 733 8.04 17.69 -6.67
N ARG A 734 8.90 16.73 -7.02
CA ARG A 734 8.46 15.43 -7.56
C ARG A 734 7.77 14.58 -6.48
N ILE A 735 8.24 14.60 -5.24
CA ILE A 735 7.59 13.88 -4.13
C ILE A 735 6.24 14.51 -3.75
N ASN A 736 6.07 15.82 -3.86
CA ASN A 736 4.75 16.47 -3.72
C ASN A 736 3.77 15.95 -4.77
N ILE A 737 4.19 15.87 -6.04
CA ILE A 737 3.34 15.33 -7.13
C ILE A 737 3.04 13.85 -6.88
N GLN A 738 4.05 13.05 -6.52
CA GLN A 738 3.88 11.63 -6.22
C GLN A 738 2.94 11.40 -5.03
N ARG A 739 3.02 12.22 -3.98
CA ARG A 739 2.09 12.16 -2.85
C ARG A 739 0.65 12.36 -3.32
N GLN A 740 0.40 13.36 -4.17
CA GLN A 740 -0.96 13.60 -4.68
C GLN A 740 -1.45 12.47 -5.59
N ARG A 741 -0.57 11.91 -6.42
CA ARG A 741 -0.86 10.73 -7.22
C ARG A 741 -1.28 9.54 -6.35
N MET A 742 -0.56 9.25 -5.27
CA MET A 742 -0.93 8.20 -4.31
C MET A 742 -2.31 8.45 -3.67
N VAL A 743 -2.60 9.71 -3.29
CA VAL A 743 -3.92 10.10 -2.74
C VAL A 743 -5.04 9.87 -3.75
N GLN A 744 -4.83 10.24 -5.02
CA GLN A 744 -5.79 9.97 -6.11
C GLN A 744 -6.05 8.47 -6.28
N TYR A 745 -5.05 7.62 -6.02
CA TYR A 745 -5.18 6.16 -6.10
C TYR A 745 -5.73 5.52 -4.80
N GLY A 746 -6.18 6.32 -3.84
CA GLY A 746 -6.83 5.87 -2.61
C GLY A 746 -5.89 5.56 -1.44
N VAL A 747 -4.60 5.91 -1.55
CA VAL A 747 -3.64 5.80 -0.45
C VAL A 747 -3.80 7.00 0.49
N ARG A 748 -3.86 6.75 1.80
CA ARG A 748 -3.94 7.82 2.81
C ARG A 748 -2.55 8.40 3.11
N ALA A 749 -1.91 9.03 2.14
CA ALA A 749 -0.59 9.64 2.30
C ALA A 749 -0.66 11.02 2.99
N ASP A 750 0.25 11.28 3.92
CA ASP A 750 0.29 12.52 4.69
C ASP A 750 0.69 13.72 3.81
N PRO A 751 0.17 14.94 4.03
CA PRO A 751 0.61 16.12 3.30
C PRO A 751 1.98 16.56 3.84
N ILE A 752 2.93 16.85 2.95
CA ILE A 752 4.25 17.37 3.33
C ILE A 752 4.37 18.89 3.15
N GLN A 753 3.46 19.50 2.38
CA GLN A 753 3.37 20.95 2.15
C GLN A 753 1.90 21.37 1.95
N PRO A 754 1.56 22.66 2.16
CA PRO A 754 0.29 23.21 1.72
C PRO A 754 0.06 22.96 0.22
N GLU A 755 -1.18 22.71 -0.18
CA GLU A 755 -1.52 22.48 -1.59
C GLU A 755 -1.18 23.69 -2.49
N PHE A 756 -1.16 24.89 -1.92
CA PHE A 756 -0.61 26.08 -2.57
C PHE A 756 0.79 25.85 -3.15
N CYS A 757 1.66 25.11 -2.46
CA CYS A 757 3.02 24.81 -2.89
C CYS A 757 3.10 23.87 -4.10
N LEU A 758 2.08 23.04 -4.30
CA LEU A 758 1.93 22.24 -5.51
C LEU A 758 1.52 23.12 -6.70
N GLN A 759 0.71 24.15 -6.42
CA GLN A 759 0.21 25.10 -7.42
C GLN A 759 1.15 26.26 -7.73
N ASP A 760 2.14 26.55 -6.90
CA ASP A 760 3.19 27.52 -7.18
C ASP A 760 4.51 27.00 -6.61
N GLU A 761 5.23 26.26 -7.45
CA GLU A 761 6.46 25.58 -7.07
C GLU A 761 7.59 26.56 -6.71
N SER A 762 7.45 27.84 -7.07
CA SER A 762 8.43 28.89 -6.76
C SER A 762 8.21 29.55 -5.40
N ALA A 763 6.96 29.60 -4.93
CA ALA A 763 6.59 30.34 -3.73
C ALA A 763 6.96 29.60 -2.42
N CYS A 764 7.00 28.28 -2.44
CA CYS A 764 7.35 27.45 -1.27
C CYS A 764 8.82 27.04 -1.25
N TYR A 765 9.67 27.86 -1.87
CA TYR A 765 11.11 27.69 -1.91
C TYR A 765 11.81 28.82 -1.13
N ASN A 766 12.51 28.47 -0.04
CA ASN A 766 13.26 29.45 0.73
C ASN A 766 14.64 29.71 0.10
N ARG A 767 14.73 30.68 -0.82
CA ARG A 767 15.99 31.11 -1.46
C ARG A 767 17.05 31.58 -0.46
N GLU A 768 16.65 32.25 0.62
CA GLU A 768 17.58 32.87 1.59
C GLU A 768 18.28 31.82 2.47
N TYR A 769 17.57 30.78 2.91
CA TYR A 769 18.14 29.72 3.74
C TYR A 769 19.25 28.93 3.03
N PHE A 770 19.13 28.74 1.71
CA PHE A 770 20.11 27.96 0.93
C PHE A 770 21.29 28.80 0.43
N HIS A 771 21.09 30.06 0.03
CA HIS A 771 22.21 30.95 -0.27
C HIS A 771 23.09 31.23 0.95
N ALA A 772 22.51 31.29 2.16
CA ALA A 772 23.26 31.43 3.40
C ALA A 772 24.17 30.20 3.69
N LYS A 773 23.73 28.98 3.34
CA LYS A 773 24.53 27.74 3.47
C LYS A 773 25.58 27.56 2.36
N SER A 774 25.29 27.98 1.13
CA SER A 774 26.29 27.95 0.06
C SER A 774 27.41 28.96 0.28
N ALA A 775 27.08 30.14 0.85
CA ALA A 775 28.06 31.16 1.20
C ALA A 775 28.98 30.75 2.37
N THR A 776 28.47 30.00 3.35
CA THR A 776 29.28 29.47 4.46
C THR A 776 30.22 28.35 4.03
N HIS A 777 29.85 27.53 3.03
CA HIS A 777 30.77 26.54 2.45
C HIS A 777 31.85 27.14 1.55
N GLN A 778 31.59 28.27 0.88
CA GLN A 778 32.64 28.99 0.14
C GLN A 778 33.64 29.70 1.05
N GLN A 779 33.29 30.02 2.30
CA GLN A 779 34.24 30.60 3.27
C GLN A 779 35.16 29.58 3.95
N GLN A 780 34.87 28.27 3.88
CA GLN A 780 35.76 27.21 4.41
C GLN A 780 36.71 26.61 3.36
N ALA A 781 36.61 27.07 2.10
CA ALA A 781 37.47 26.64 0.99
C ALA A 781 38.43 27.76 0.52
N ALA A 782 38.78 28.71 1.39
CA ALA A 782 39.92 29.59 1.15
C ALA A 782 41.21 28.84 1.53
N PRO A 783 42.20 28.69 0.62
CA PRO A 783 43.49 28.12 0.99
C PRO A 783 44.16 29.06 1.99
N ALA A 784 44.63 28.51 3.12
CA ALA A 784 45.56 29.21 3.98
C ALA A 784 46.80 29.58 3.14
N GLN A 785 47.08 30.88 3.05
CA GLN A 785 48.34 31.42 2.54
C GLN A 785 49.48 31.11 3.50
#